data_AF-A0A9P5EQM2-F1
#
_entry.id   AF-A0A9P5EQM2-F1
#
_cell.length_a   1.000
_cell.length_b   1.000
_cell.length_c   1.000
_cell.angle_alpha   90.00
_cell.angle_beta   90.00
_cell.angle_gamma   90.00
#
_symmetry.space_group_name_H-M   'P 1'
#
loop_
_entity.id
_entity.type
_entity.pdbx_description
1 polymer ?
#
loop_
_entity_poly.entity_id
_entity_poly.type
_entity_poly.pdbx_seq_one_letter_code
_entity_poly.pdbx_strand_id
1 'polypeptide(L)'
;MKFTFIITSAIAAACRVNAAAVFAHFMVGNTASYTADTWRTDIRLAKEAHIDAFALNMAHGESMNDKSLQQAFEAAKSENFKLMFSFDYAGRGPWPKETVISLLKKYASQAEYFKHSDGKPLVSTFEGPGNAGDWKDIKKQVGCFFIPDWSSKGARPALELEDGVADGLFNWAAWPWGANDMDTYVDASYFQYLKPDGSGGKPYMMPVSPWFYTNMPGFKKNWLWRGDDLWHNRWIQVVYNQPEYVQIISWNDYGESHHIGPMYSHAMDAFKVGKAPFMYAENRPHDGWRQTLPFWIDYYKNGKGTVNKEALVGWYRTSQATACPDGNTTGNTASQLQKEFSPASVMQDKIFFSAVLGSAAEVSVMVGSKAQEGKWTSVPDGGIGVYHGSVPFTGTGAVSIRIQRSGQILAQIDGASINNNCQDDLTNWNPWVGSASLSSSVSATPALARKDQKCIKGTGAKGFTELCEFNCKYGYCPVSSCLCQALGKPIPEPKPLEVDGFPAKGKSENYSGLCSWACNHGYCPSEYCSPTKQPTIVPTVSEFLPPACTAGTGTGAFGGLCSYACNFGFCPRLACTCTGEGGLHQPPAAGIASGSPLRTDTDHGLCEFACSRGYCPDTICTRGYTIDPDDKCQETDATFSREEMRAGSHYDVPMLDPTTPSATNNQYITIVNMTPYRFKYLKDQSNFYQMRGDFGDIPPGHSRQCVMEYAVSGTSRVDDKGEAYYEVVGTSHRFNIKARTHFPDKYNLRTVVDLSGWGLGMREYEDPDTEVSLSFVITGSETYGYHHSLSFENTQDAWMRSIYDNIRNRRVKDVVMPGTHDSGMSKIGKFKWQGTKHTTQTQAFGLYTQLRTGARYFDLRPARVIGQDDGEFHIFHVVNTKNSIVAGASGDTLTNIVADVNKFTDESPGEVIFLWLKDLVAFEPFEKGGGGRPLDQKETEELFAVLGKIKNRCSGLEVPKGVGRQFQDRLMGEFMDMNGGSGCVLVILEGEVADGVPDSLPKEGIYRDNVHMYRFDHWPTATIPDTIIKKTAAELADPARHKKNGTEKQEFMVAQWQLTPDFTTSSNFGLEALAVYPTNPTLYWGGVPAMSSDTYPNVLMQDYIGVRLVDEHGWDSLGAEIRVLAVGLNLYMASENCWVSKRKHPLWKKNSRRQPSPWNGIIFANGTVMDKRPETYDPYREPVLRAGTVFGNGTVLTTNITNPFH
;
A
#
# COMPACT_ATOMS: atom_id res chain seq x y z
N MET A 1 -6.35 -0.83 -86.30
CA MET A 1 -5.87 -2.14 -85.76
C MET A 1 -6.00 -2.05 -84.25
N LYS A 2 -7.00 -2.74 -83.67
CA LYS A 2 -6.86 -3.98 -82.87
C LYS A 2 -6.13 -3.74 -81.53
N PHE A 3 -6.58 -4.13 -80.33
CA PHE A 3 -7.80 -4.77 -79.81
C PHE A 3 -7.63 -4.82 -78.26
N THR A 4 -8.74 -4.79 -77.51
CA THR A 4 -8.96 -5.38 -76.17
C THR A 4 -8.33 -4.74 -74.92
N PHE A 5 -9.16 -4.11 -74.08
CA PHE A 5 -9.53 -4.64 -72.74
C PHE A 5 -10.80 -3.94 -72.22
N ILE A 6 -11.91 -4.68 -72.23
CA ILE A 6 -13.18 -4.37 -71.56
C ILE A 6 -13.21 -5.23 -70.27
N ILE A 7 -13.91 -4.73 -69.25
CA ILE A 7 -14.46 -5.41 -68.05
C ILE A 7 -13.53 -5.49 -66.82
N THR A 8 -13.64 -4.49 -65.94
CA THR A 8 -14.10 -4.66 -64.53
C THR A 8 -14.30 -3.29 -63.87
N SER A 9 -15.40 -2.62 -64.20
CA SER A 9 -15.97 -1.52 -63.40
C SER A 9 -17.34 -1.97 -62.91
N ALA A 10 -17.36 -2.95 -62.01
CA ALA A 10 -18.51 -3.35 -61.21
C ALA A 10 -17.96 -4.01 -59.95
N ILE A 11 -18.54 -3.67 -58.79
CA ILE A 11 -18.18 -4.12 -57.44
C ILE A 11 -17.04 -3.32 -56.78
N ALA A 12 -17.26 -2.01 -56.62
CA ALA A 12 -16.71 -1.26 -55.48
C ALA A 12 -17.80 -0.39 -54.84
N ALA A 13 -19.05 -0.86 -54.85
CA ALA A 13 -20.00 -0.50 -53.80
C ALA A 13 -19.70 -1.42 -52.62
N ALA A 14 -18.60 -1.14 -51.92
CA ALA A 14 -18.39 -1.70 -50.60
C ALA A 14 -19.54 -1.14 -49.75
N CYS A 15 -20.60 -1.93 -49.59
CA CYS A 15 -21.43 -1.86 -48.41
C CYS A 15 -20.44 -1.86 -47.23
N ARG A 16 -20.23 -0.70 -46.62
CA ARG A 16 -19.61 -0.63 -45.29
C ARG A 16 -20.61 -1.30 -44.34
N VAL A 17 -20.56 -2.63 -44.28
CA VAL A 17 -21.23 -3.38 -43.22
C VAL A 17 -20.42 -3.06 -41.98
N ASN A 18 -21.01 -2.29 -41.06
CA ASN A 18 -20.46 -2.08 -39.73
C ASN A 18 -20.41 -3.46 -39.08
N ALA A 19 -19.21 -4.03 -38.88
CA ALA A 19 -19.08 -5.42 -38.44
C ALA A 19 -19.34 -5.53 -36.94
N ALA A 20 -20.62 -5.61 -36.56
CA ALA A 20 -21.07 -5.93 -35.22
C ALA A 20 -20.52 -7.30 -34.77
N ALA A 21 -20.04 -7.40 -33.54
CA ALA A 21 -19.54 -8.67 -32.99
C ALA A 21 -19.95 -8.86 -31.52
N VAL A 22 -20.11 -10.12 -31.13
CA VAL A 22 -20.47 -10.54 -29.77
C VAL A 22 -19.36 -11.38 -29.17
N PHE A 23 -18.86 -10.95 -28.02
CA PHE A 23 -17.83 -11.64 -27.25
C PHE A 23 -18.44 -12.24 -25.98
N ALA A 24 -17.82 -13.27 -25.43
CA ALA A 24 -18.11 -13.71 -24.07
C ALA A 24 -16.86 -13.62 -23.19
N HIS A 25 -16.99 -12.97 -22.04
CA HIS A 25 -15.95 -12.86 -21.03
C HIS A 25 -15.60 -14.23 -20.47
N PHE A 26 -14.32 -14.60 -20.48
CA PHE A 26 -13.88 -15.95 -20.15
C PHE A 26 -12.77 -15.90 -19.11
N MET A 27 -13.03 -16.40 -17.91
CA MET A 27 -12.09 -16.45 -16.79
C MET A 27 -11.05 -17.54 -17.03
N VAL A 28 -9.84 -17.14 -17.44
CA VAL A 28 -8.71 -18.07 -17.63
C VAL A 28 -8.28 -18.70 -16.30
N GLY A 29 -8.41 -17.97 -15.18
CA GLY A 29 -8.12 -18.48 -13.84
C GLY A 29 -8.92 -19.74 -13.46
N ASN A 30 -10.07 -19.99 -14.09
CA ASN A 30 -10.89 -21.19 -13.82
C ASN A 30 -10.47 -22.42 -14.65
N THR A 31 -9.39 -22.33 -15.44
CA THR A 31 -9.04 -23.36 -16.44
C THR A 31 -7.85 -24.24 -16.08
N ALA A 32 -7.32 -24.16 -14.85
CA ALA A 32 -6.12 -24.89 -14.44
C ALA A 32 -6.19 -26.40 -14.75
N SER A 33 -7.38 -26.99 -14.58
CA SER A 33 -7.68 -28.40 -14.81
C SER A 33 -8.40 -28.69 -16.14
N TYR A 34 -8.46 -27.74 -17.07
CA TYR A 34 -9.11 -27.96 -18.37
C TYR A 34 -8.30 -28.94 -19.24
N THR A 35 -9.04 -29.71 -20.02
CA THR A 35 -8.49 -30.54 -21.10
C THR A 35 -8.70 -29.85 -22.45
N ALA A 36 -8.01 -30.32 -23.49
CA ALA A 36 -8.26 -29.85 -24.85
C ALA A 36 -9.71 -30.10 -25.31
N ASP A 37 -10.34 -31.19 -24.86
CA ASP A 37 -11.76 -31.48 -25.14
C ASP A 37 -12.71 -30.53 -24.42
N THR A 38 -12.38 -30.14 -23.19
CA THR A 38 -13.14 -29.12 -22.45
C THR A 38 -13.16 -27.80 -23.23
N TRP A 39 -11.99 -27.31 -23.65
CA TRP A 39 -11.87 -26.11 -24.48
C TRP A 39 -12.64 -26.21 -25.80
N ARG A 40 -12.52 -27.32 -26.52
CA ARG A 40 -13.29 -27.54 -27.77
C ARG A 40 -14.79 -27.55 -27.53
N THR A 41 -15.24 -28.15 -26.42
CA THR A 41 -16.67 -28.19 -26.06
C THR A 41 -17.21 -26.79 -25.82
N ASP A 42 -16.51 -25.98 -25.03
CA ASP A 42 -16.89 -24.59 -24.78
C ASP A 42 -16.98 -23.78 -26.07
N ILE A 43 -15.97 -23.91 -26.94
CA ILE A 43 -15.93 -23.20 -28.23
C ILE A 43 -17.09 -23.63 -29.13
N ARG A 44 -17.41 -24.93 -29.21
CA ARG A 44 -18.55 -25.41 -30.01
C ARG A 44 -19.87 -24.87 -29.50
N LEU A 45 -20.08 -24.86 -28.18
CA LEU A 45 -21.29 -24.31 -27.56
C LEU A 45 -21.39 -22.79 -27.75
N ALA A 46 -20.27 -22.07 -27.73
CA ALA A 46 -20.24 -20.64 -28.00
C ALA A 46 -20.63 -20.34 -29.46
N LYS A 47 -20.12 -21.14 -30.41
CA LYS A 47 -20.52 -21.06 -31.82
C LYS A 47 -22.00 -21.39 -32.03
N GLU A 48 -22.51 -22.42 -31.35
CA GLU A 48 -23.94 -22.75 -31.38
C GLU A 48 -24.80 -21.59 -30.87
N ALA A 49 -24.31 -20.86 -29.87
CA ALA A 49 -24.93 -19.64 -29.37
C ALA A 49 -24.69 -18.40 -30.26
N HIS A 50 -23.97 -18.52 -31.37
CA HIS A 50 -23.58 -17.44 -32.31
C HIS A 50 -22.61 -16.38 -31.73
N ILE A 51 -21.86 -16.71 -30.69
CA ILE A 51 -20.79 -15.86 -30.15
C ILE A 51 -19.60 -15.88 -31.12
N ASP A 52 -18.95 -14.74 -31.33
CA ASP A 52 -17.86 -14.58 -32.31
C ASP A 52 -16.47 -14.89 -31.71
N ALA A 53 -16.25 -14.53 -30.44
CA ALA A 53 -14.96 -14.77 -29.78
C ALA A 53 -15.09 -14.89 -28.26
N PHE A 54 -14.09 -15.49 -27.62
CA PHE A 54 -13.89 -15.36 -26.16
C PHE A 54 -12.94 -14.20 -25.84
N ALA A 55 -13.33 -13.39 -24.86
CA ALA A 55 -12.49 -12.39 -24.22
C ALA A 55 -11.79 -13.03 -23.02
N LEU A 56 -10.56 -13.50 -23.23
CA LEU A 56 -9.77 -14.24 -22.24
C LEU A 56 -9.28 -13.29 -21.14
N ASN A 57 -9.99 -13.29 -20.02
CA ASN A 57 -9.65 -12.53 -18.82
C ASN A 57 -8.63 -13.27 -17.96
N MET A 58 -7.54 -12.59 -17.63
CA MET A 58 -6.41 -13.19 -16.91
C MET A 58 -5.77 -12.20 -15.93
N ALA A 59 -5.60 -12.62 -14.68
CA ALA A 59 -4.87 -11.87 -13.69
C ALA A 59 -3.36 -12.13 -13.79
N HIS A 60 -2.55 -11.15 -13.40
CA HIS A 60 -1.10 -11.29 -13.49
C HIS A 60 -0.55 -12.37 -12.54
N GLY A 61 0.47 -13.10 -13.00
CA GLY A 61 1.22 -14.06 -12.19
C GLY A 61 0.50 -15.38 -11.87
N GLU A 62 -0.66 -15.65 -12.47
CA GLU A 62 -1.33 -16.93 -12.27
C GLU A 62 -0.64 -18.07 -13.05
N SER A 63 -0.35 -19.16 -12.36
CA SER A 63 0.50 -20.24 -12.87
C SER A 63 -0.10 -21.00 -14.06
N MET A 64 -1.42 -20.95 -14.26
CA MET A 64 -2.08 -21.61 -15.39
C MET A 64 -2.05 -20.79 -16.68
N ASN A 65 -1.80 -19.47 -16.64
CA ASN A 65 -1.96 -18.57 -17.78
C ASN A 65 -1.25 -19.08 -19.05
N ASP A 66 0.05 -19.40 -18.98
CA ASP A 66 0.81 -19.83 -20.16
C ASP A 66 0.26 -21.11 -20.80
N LYS A 67 -0.07 -22.12 -19.97
CA LYS A 67 -0.63 -23.40 -20.41
C LYS A 67 -2.02 -23.21 -21.02
N SER A 68 -2.88 -22.47 -20.32
CA SER A 68 -4.27 -22.26 -20.73
C SER A 68 -4.37 -21.45 -22.02
N LEU A 69 -3.54 -20.41 -22.19
CA LEU A 69 -3.48 -19.64 -23.43
C LEU A 69 -3.06 -20.50 -24.61
N GLN A 70 -2.04 -21.35 -24.45
CA GLN A 70 -1.64 -22.27 -25.51
C GLN A 70 -2.80 -23.20 -25.91
N GLN A 71 -3.44 -23.84 -24.94
CA GLN A 71 -4.56 -24.76 -25.18
C GLN A 71 -5.77 -24.08 -25.82
N ALA A 72 -6.10 -22.86 -25.39
CA ALA A 72 -7.19 -22.09 -25.95
C ALA A 72 -6.98 -21.80 -27.44
N PHE A 73 -5.78 -21.34 -27.84
CA PHE A 73 -5.47 -21.06 -29.25
C PHE A 73 -5.44 -22.33 -30.11
N GLU A 74 -4.91 -23.43 -29.58
CA GLU A 74 -4.94 -24.74 -30.27
C GLU A 74 -6.39 -25.22 -30.50
N ALA A 75 -7.25 -25.10 -29.49
CA ALA A 75 -8.66 -25.45 -29.61
C ALA A 75 -9.41 -24.52 -30.58
N ALA A 76 -9.18 -23.21 -30.50
CA ALA A 76 -9.77 -22.21 -31.40
C ALA A 76 -9.38 -22.43 -32.85
N LYS A 77 -8.12 -22.81 -33.11
CA LYS A 77 -7.64 -23.22 -34.43
C LYS A 77 -8.41 -24.43 -34.95
N SER A 78 -8.58 -25.46 -34.11
CA SER A 78 -9.27 -26.70 -34.51
C SER A 78 -10.75 -26.50 -34.79
N GLU A 79 -11.40 -25.54 -34.11
CA GLU A 79 -12.83 -25.28 -34.23
C GLU A 79 -13.17 -24.05 -35.10
N ASN A 80 -12.16 -23.37 -35.68
CA ASN A 80 -12.29 -22.11 -36.41
C ASN A 80 -13.07 -21.05 -35.62
N PHE A 81 -12.55 -20.71 -34.44
CA PHE A 81 -13.13 -19.74 -33.50
C PHE A 81 -12.13 -18.62 -33.21
N LYS A 82 -12.62 -17.48 -32.70
CA LYS A 82 -11.76 -16.33 -32.38
C LYS A 82 -11.54 -16.15 -30.88
N LEU A 83 -10.41 -15.56 -30.51
CA LEU A 83 -10.02 -15.23 -29.14
C LEU A 83 -9.48 -13.80 -29.09
N MET A 84 -9.68 -13.10 -27.98
CA MET A 84 -9.05 -11.82 -27.69
C MET A 84 -8.59 -11.77 -26.23
N PHE A 85 -7.61 -10.94 -25.92
CA PHE A 85 -7.13 -10.76 -24.54
C PHE A 85 -7.88 -9.66 -23.80
N SER A 86 -8.22 -9.95 -22.55
CA SER A 86 -8.65 -9.02 -21.53
C SER A 86 -7.68 -9.13 -20.35
N PHE A 87 -6.76 -8.18 -20.21
CA PHE A 87 -5.82 -8.22 -19.09
C PHE A 87 -6.50 -7.70 -17.82
N ASP A 88 -6.56 -8.50 -16.77
CA ASP A 88 -7.12 -8.09 -15.48
C ASP A 88 -6.05 -7.36 -14.65
N TYR A 89 -6.21 -6.04 -14.54
CA TYR A 89 -5.32 -5.16 -13.76
C TYR A 89 -5.77 -5.00 -12.30
N ALA A 90 -6.97 -5.49 -11.95
CA ALA A 90 -7.54 -5.36 -10.60
C ALA A 90 -7.38 -6.65 -9.77
N GLY A 91 -7.43 -7.84 -10.39
CA GLY A 91 -7.50 -9.13 -9.70
C GLY A 91 -6.26 -9.48 -8.87
N ARG A 92 -5.04 -9.26 -9.41
CA ARG A 92 -3.76 -9.48 -8.68
C ARG A 92 -2.80 -8.30 -8.81
N GLY A 93 -3.33 -7.11 -9.04
CA GLY A 93 -2.56 -5.90 -9.33
C GLY A 93 -2.25 -5.72 -10.82
N PRO A 94 -1.60 -4.60 -11.18
CA PRO A 94 -1.39 -4.21 -12.56
C PRO A 94 -0.40 -5.13 -13.28
N TRP A 95 -0.62 -5.34 -14.57
CA TRP A 95 0.31 -6.09 -15.40
C TRP A 95 1.57 -5.28 -15.72
N PRO A 96 2.78 -5.86 -15.58
CA PRO A 96 3.99 -5.22 -16.08
C PRO A 96 3.93 -5.01 -17.59
N LYS A 97 4.20 -3.77 -18.05
CA LYS A 97 4.15 -3.37 -19.46
C LYS A 97 4.86 -4.34 -20.41
N GLU A 98 6.09 -4.74 -20.09
CA GLU A 98 6.90 -5.62 -20.96
C GLU A 98 6.30 -7.02 -21.09
N THR A 99 5.62 -7.52 -20.06
CA THR A 99 4.92 -8.80 -20.10
C THR A 99 3.72 -8.75 -21.04
N VAL A 100 2.94 -7.66 -21.00
CA VAL A 100 1.81 -7.43 -21.93
C VAL A 100 2.30 -7.40 -23.37
N ILE A 101 3.38 -6.67 -23.65
CA ILE A 101 3.99 -6.59 -24.99
C ILE A 101 4.42 -7.98 -25.47
N SER A 102 5.08 -8.76 -24.62
CA SER A 102 5.54 -10.12 -24.95
C SER A 102 4.38 -11.04 -25.35
N LEU A 103 3.32 -11.08 -24.53
CA LEU A 103 2.14 -11.90 -24.81
C LEU A 103 1.45 -11.47 -26.11
N LEU A 104 1.27 -10.17 -26.33
CA LEU A 104 0.66 -9.67 -27.56
C LEU A 104 1.52 -9.99 -28.79
N LYS A 105 2.84 -9.82 -28.73
CA LYS A 105 3.72 -10.20 -29.85
C LYS A 105 3.65 -11.69 -30.18
N LYS A 106 3.41 -12.56 -29.18
CA LYS A 106 3.30 -14.02 -29.36
C LYS A 106 1.97 -14.45 -29.99
N TYR A 107 0.85 -13.87 -29.57
CA TYR A 107 -0.48 -14.37 -29.94
C TYR A 107 -1.24 -13.47 -30.92
N ALA A 108 -1.00 -12.15 -30.90
CA ALA A 108 -1.84 -11.21 -31.61
C ALA A 108 -1.72 -11.32 -33.14
N SER A 109 -0.67 -11.95 -33.69
CA SER A 109 -0.54 -12.21 -35.13
C SER A 109 -1.19 -13.51 -35.60
N GLN A 110 -1.68 -14.36 -34.68
CA GLN A 110 -2.30 -15.64 -35.02
C GLN A 110 -3.68 -15.42 -35.68
N ALA A 111 -4.10 -16.35 -36.55
CA ALA A 111 -5.34 -16.23 -37.32
C ALA A 111 -6.59 -16.35 -36.43
N GLU A 112 -6.44 -17.03 -35.29
CA GLU A 112 -7.43 -17.23 -34.25
C GLU A 112 -7.60 -15.98 -33.38
N TYR A 113 -6.67 -15.02 -33.42
CA TYR A 113 -6.81 -13.77 -32.67
C TYR A 113 -7.81 -12.84 -33.37
N PHE A 114 -8.82 -12.34 -32.65
CA PHE A 114 -9.85 -11.46 -33.20
C PHE A 114 -9.25 -10.12 -33.67
N LYS A 115 -9.59 -9.73 -34.90
CA LYS A 115 -9.13 -8.49 -35.52
C LYS A 115 -10.27 -7.50 -35.66
N HIS A 116 -10.00 -6.24 -35.32
CA HIS A 116 -10.87 -5.14 -35.67
C HIS A 116 -10.97 -4.99 -37.20
N SER A 117 -11.93 -4.20 -37.69
CA SER A 117 -12.19 -4.02 -39.12
C SER A 117 -11.01 -3.43 -39.91
N ASP A 118 -10.06 -2.78 -39.23
CA ASP A 118 -8.80 -2.28 -39.81
C ASP A 118 -7.66 -3.33 -39.83
N GLY A 119 -7.93 -4.56 -39.39
CA GLY A 119 -6.97 -5.66 -39.32
C GLY A 119 -6.10 -5.71 -38.06
N LYS A 120 -6.22 -4.72 -37.16
CA LYS A 120 -5.45 -4.72 -35.90
C LYS A 120 -6.03 -5.69 -34.86
N PRO A 121 -5.19 -6.34 -34.04
CA PRO A 121 -5.68 -7.18 -32.95
C PRO A 121 -6.45 -6.34 -31.92
N LEU A 122 -7.67 -6.77 -31.57
CA LEU A 122 -8.47 -6.11 -30.54
C LEU A 122 -8.00 -6.58 -29.16
N VAL A 123 -7.69 -5.64 -28.26
CA VAL A 123 -7.23 -5.92 -26.90
C VAL A 123 -8.09 -5.14 -25.91
N SER A 124 -8.39 -5.74 -24.77
CA SER A 124 -9.14 -5.13 -23.68
C SER A 124 -8.42 -5.30 -22.34
N THR A 125 -8.93 -4.63 -21.31
CA THR A 125 -8.53 -4.79 -19.91
C THR A 125 -9.78 -4.84 -19.04
N PHE A 126 -9.65 -5.45 -17.85
CA PHE A 126 -10.54 -5.17 -16.72
C PHE A 126 -9.82 -4.19 -15.80
N GLU A 127 -10.36 -2.98 -15.68
CA GLU A 127 -9.76 -1.84 -14.99
C GLU A 127 -8.31 -1.51 -15.47
N GLY A 128 -7.51 -0.87 -14.62
CA GLY A 128 -6.16 -0.41 -14.90
C GLY A 128 -6.00 1.04 -15.40
N PRO A 129 -6.88 2.03 -15.08
CA PRO A 129 -6.71 3.40 -15.57
C PRO A 129 -5.42 4.07 -15.08
N GLY A 130 -4.86 3.65 -13.94
CA GLY A 130 -3.56 4.11 -13.45
C GLY A 130 -2.38 3.69 -14.32
N ASN A 131 -2.57 2.71 -15.20
CA ASN A 131 -1.58 2.20 -16.15
C ASN A 131 -1.88 2.64 -17.58
N ALA A 132 -2.79 3.60 -17.80
CA ALA A 132 -3.12 4.09 -19.14
C ALA A 132 -1.85 4.55 -19.89
N GLY A 133 -0.85 5.11 -19.19
CA GLY A 133 0.39 5.59 -19.79
C GLY A 133 1.22 4.49 -20.47
N ASP A 134 1.16 3.26 -19.96
CA ASP A 134 1.85 2.10 -20.55
C ASP A 134 1.30 1.77 -21.95
N TRP A 135 0.01 2.04 -22.19
CA TRP A 135 -0.66 1.70 -23.44
C TRP A 135 -0.21 2.57 -24.62
N LYS A 136 0.37 3.75 -24.38
CA LYS A 136 1.04 4.55 -25.43
C LYS A 136 2.18 3.75 -26.07
N ASP A 137 3.02 3.13 -25.24
CA ASP A 137 4.15 2.31 -25.68
C ASP A 137 3.69 0.95 -26.22
N ILE A 138 2.76 0.28 -25.55
CA ILE A 138 2.24 -1.04 -25.98
C ILE A 138 1.65 -0.93 -27.39
N LYS A 139 0.77 0.06 -27.63
CA LYS A 139 0.18 0.29 -28.95
C LYS A 139 1.23 0.60 -30.00
N LYS A 140 2.23 1.41 -29.66
CA LYS A 140 3.34 1.73 -30.58
C LYS A 140 4.13 0.49 -31.00
N GLN A 141 4.37 -0.46 -30.08
CA GLN A 141 5.16 -1.65 -30.36
C GLN A 141 4.39 -2.80 -31.02
N VAL A 142 3.09 -2.92 -30.73
CA VAL A 142 2.25 -4.06 -31.18
C VAL A 142 1.34 -3.67 -32.34
N GLY A 143 0.90 -2.42 -32.42
CA GLY A 143 -0.10 -1.97 -33.39
C GLY A 143 -1.50 -2.55 -33.13
N CYS A 144 -1.97 -2.54 -31.88
CA CYS A 144 -3.29 -3.06 -31.49
C CYS A 144 -4.40 -2.01 -31.47
N PHE A 145 -5.66 -2.49 -31.48
CA PHE A 145 -6.88 -1.70 -31.28
C PHE A 145 -7.37 -1.91 -29.84
N PHE A 146 -7.35 -0.87 -29.02
CA PHE A 146 -7.48 -0.98 -27.58
C PHE A 146 -8.83 -0.48 -27.06
N ILE A 147 -9.62 -1.38 -26.47
CA ILE A 147 -10.93 -1.09 -25.85
C ILE A 147 -10.90 -1.53 -24.37
N PRO A 148 -10.40 -0.70 -23.44
CA PRO A 148 -10.38 -1.02 -22.02
C PRO A 148 -11.77 -0.91 -21.37
N ASP A 149 -11.98 -1.67 -20.31
CA ASP A 149 -12.91 -1.31 -19.24
C ASP A 149 -12.23 -0.41 -18.22
N TRP A 150 -12.60 0.87 -18.20
CA TRP A 150 -12.19 1.83 -17.17
C TRP A 150 -13.41 2.43 -16.46
N SER A 151 -14.39 1.58 -16.16
CA SER A 151 -15.65 1.98 -15.54
C SER A 151 -15.48 2.79 -14.25
N SER A 152 -14.42 2.53 -13.47
CA SER A 152 -14.08 3.30 -12.27
C SER A 152 -13.86 4.81 -12.49
N LYS A 153 -13.64 5.26 -13.74
CA LYS A 153 -13.49 6.67 -14.11
C LYS A 153 -14.75 7.29 -14.73
N GLY A 154 -15.67 6.46 -15.22
CA GLY A 154 -16.78 6.90 -16.07
C GLY A 154 -16.35 7.30 -17.49
N ALA A 155 -17.32 7.38 -18.41
CA ALA A 155 -17.09 7.45 -19.85
C ALA A 155 -16.16 8.59 -20.32
N ARG A 156 -16.44 9.84 -19.91
CA ARG A 156 -15.66 11.01 -20.37
C ARG A 156 -14.24 11.04 -19.80
N PRO A 157 -14.02 10.95 -18.47
CA PRO A 157 -12.66 10.94 -17.93
C PRO A 157 -11.84 9.76 -18.46
N ALA A 158 -12.46 8.58 -18.61
CA ALA A 158 -11.79 7.41 -19.21
C ALA A 158 -11.33 7.67 -20.64
N LEU A 159 -12.17 8.33 -21.46
CA LEU A 159 -11.84 8.68 -22.84
C LEU A 159 -10.72 9.71 -22.96
N GLU A 160 -10.58 10.61 -21.99
CA GLU A 160 -9.57 11.69 -21.97
C GLU A 160 -8.20 11.22 -21.44
N LEU A 161 -8.12 10.05 -20.78
CA LEU A 161 -6.87 9.53 -20.23
C LEU A 161 -5.79 9.40 -21.30
N GLU A 162 -4.59 9.89 -20.95
CA GLU A 162 -3.38 9.77 -21.77
C GLU A 162 -3.57 10.27 -23.20
N ASP A 163 -4.17 11.46 -23.33
CA ASP A 163 -4.46 12.10 -24.61
C ASP A 163 -5.35 11.24 -25.52
N GLY A 164 -6.25 10.46 -24.91
CA GLY A 164 -7.21 9.61 -25.60
C GLY A 164 -6.61 8.34 -26.18
N VAL A 165 -5.71 7.69 -25.44
CA VAL A 165 -5.00 6.47 -25.85
C VAL A 165 -5.92 5.31 -26.23
N ALA A 166 -7.10 5.20 -25.63
CA ALA A 166 -8.10 4.16 -25.91
C ALA A 166 -8.76 4.37 -27.29
N ASP A 167 -8.90 3.33 -28.10
CA ASP A 167 -9.57 3.39 -29.41
C ASP A 167 -11.09 3.21 -29.31
N GLY A 168 -11.59 2.74 -28.17
CA GLY A 168 -12.99 2.62 -27.80
C GLY A 168 -13.10 2.40 -26.29
N LEU A 169 -14.30 2.28 -25.75
CA LEU A 169 -14.48 1.92 -24.34
C LEU A 169 -15.45 0.77 -24.17
N PHE A 170 -15.18 -0.06 -23.19
CA PHE A 170 -16.07 -1.05 -22.62
C PHE A 170 -16.51 -0.55 -21.24
N ASN A 171 -17.74 -0.86 -20.83
CA ASN A 171 -18.18 -0.60 -19.46
C ASN A 171 -18.63 -1.90 -18.78
N TRP A 172 -18.48 -1.97 -17.47
CA TRP A 172 -18.82 -3.12 -16.63
C TRP A 172 -20.20 -3.00 -15.97
N ALA A 173 -20.98 -1.97 -16.34
CA ALA A 173 -22.28 -1.67 -15.73
C ALA A 173 -23.40 -2.53 -16.37
N ALA A 174 -23.38 -3.83 -16.10
CA ALA A 174 -24.31 -4.80 -16.70
C ALA A 174 -25.60 -5.03 -15.89
N TRP A 175 -25.69 -4.47 -14.68
CA TRP A 175 -26.75 -4.78 -13.71
C TRP A 175 -27.42 -3.53 -13.14
N PRO A 176 -28.70 -3.62 -12.76
CA PRO A 176 -29.49 -2.47 -12.33
C PRO A 176 -29.18 -2.02 -10.90
N TRP A 177 -29.61 -0.80 -10.60
CA TRP A 177 -29.55 -0.24 -9.25
C TRP A 177 -30.69 -0.75 -8.35
N GLY A 178 -30.34 -1.45 -7.28
CA GLY A 178 -31.30 -1.87 -6.26
C GLY A 178 -32.45 -2.69 -6.86
N ALA A 179 -33.68 -2.40 -6.47
CA ALA A 179 -34.87 -3.12 -6.94
C ALA A 179 -35.38 -2.68 -8.33
N ASN A 180 -34.70 -1.76 -9.04
CA ASN A 180 -35.16 -1.26 -10.33
C ASN A 180 -34.89 -2.27 -11.47
N ASP A 181 -35.61 -2.12 -12.58
CA ASP A 181 -35.25 -2.79 -13.84
C ASP A 181 -34.04 -2.12 -14.48
N MET A 182 -33.35 -2.84 -15.38
CA MET A 182 -32.18 -2.31 -16.09
C MET A 182 -32.53 -1.14 -17.00
N ASP A 183 -31.76 -0.06 -16.89
CA ASP A 183 -31.82 1.10 -17.79
C ASP A 183 -30.64 1.15 -18.77
N THR A 184 -30.58 2.22 -19.58
CA THR A 184 -29.52 2.46 -20.57
C THR A 184 -28.82 3.80 -20.37
N TYR A 185 -28.96 4.44 -19.22
CA TYR A 185 -28.44 5.80 -19.01
C TYR A 185 -26.92 5.83 -18.93
N VAL A 186 -26.33 4.79 -18.32
CA VAL A 186 -24.88 4.61 -18.36
C VAL A 186 -24.42 4.42 -19.81
N ASP A 187 -25.05 3.53 -20.59
CA ASP A 187 -24.72 3.31 -22.01
C ASP A 187 -24.83 4.60 -22.83
N ALA A 188 -25.89 5.38 -22.61
CA ALA A 188 -26.14 6.64 -23.31
C ALA A 188 -24.98 7.62 -23.13
N SER A 189 -24.36 7.66 -21.94
CA SER A 189 -23.17 8.48 -21.71
C SER A 189 -21.98 8.05 -22.58
N TYR A 190 -21.75 6.73 -22.74
CA TYR A 190 -20.70 6.23 -23.62
C TYR A 190 -20.99 6.55 -25.08
N PHE A 191 -22.23 6.36 -25.55
CA PHE A 191 -22.62 6.76 -26.90
C PHE A 191 -22.40 8.26 -27.14
N GLN A 192 -22.79 9.11 -26.20
CA GLN A 192 -22.65 10.56 -26.32
C GLN A 192 -21.19 10.99 -26.45
N TYR A 193 -20.29 10.46 -25.60
CA TYR A 193 -18.90 10.89 -25.60
C TYR A 193 -18.06 10.23 -26.69
N LEU A 194 -18.35 8.98 -27.04
CA LEU A 194 -17.62 8.27 -28.10
C LEU A 194 -18.10 8.68 -29.50
N LYS A 195 -19.33 9.19 -29.65
CA LYS A 195 -19.94 9.61 -30.92
C LYS A 195 -20.62 10.99 -30.81
N PRO A 196 -19.86 12.07 -30.55
CA PRO A 196 -20.43 13.40 -30.27
C PRO A 196 -21.23 14.03 -31.43
N ASP A 197 -20.98 13.63 -32.68
CA ASP A 197 -21.64 14.16 -33.90
C ASP A 197 -22.61 13.16 -34.56
N GLY A 198 -22.78 11.97 -33.98
CA GLY A 198 -23.65 10.91 -34.53
C GLY A 198 -23.09 10.18 -35.76
N SER A 199 -21.87 10.48 -36.25
CA SER A 199 -21.25 9.75 -37.37
C SER A 199 -19.72 9.77 -37.32
N GLY A 200 -19.08 8.60 -37.11
CA GLY A 200 -17.61 8.47 -37.21
C GLY A 200 -16.83 8.50 -35.88
N GLY A 201 -17.48 8.13 -34.77
CA GLY A 201 -16.86 8.05 -33.44
C GLY A 201 -16.14 6.74 -33.11
N LYS A 202 -15.59 6.66 -31.89
CA LYS A 202 -14.92 5.46 -31.35
C LYS A 202 -15.97 4.37 -31.01
N PRO A 203 -15.67 3.06 -31.18
CA PRO A 203 -16.59 1.99 -30.84
C PRO A 203 -16.91 1.92 -29.34
N TYR A 204 -18.17 1.60 -29.05
CA TYR A 204 -18.63 1.22 -27.72
C TYR A 204 -18.85 -0.30 -27.65
N MET A 205 -18.29 -0.92 -26.61
CA MET A 205 -18.58 -2.31 -26.26
C MET A 205 -19.58 -2.32 -25.10
N MET A 206 -20.80 -2.79 -25.35
CA MET A 206 -21.90 -2.78 -24.39
C MET A 206 -21.92 -4.09 -23.58
N PRO A 207 -22.00 -4.06 -22.24
CA PRO A 207 -22.06 -5.29 -21.46
C PRO A 207 -23.47 -5.88 -21.43
N VAL A 208 -23.54 -7.20 -21.36
CA VAL A 208 -24.78 -7.96 -21.18
C VAL A 208 -24.54 -9.07 -20.17
N SER A 209 -25.38 -9.21 -19.15
CA SER A 209 -25.26 -10.27 -18.15
C SER A 209 -26.63 -10.79 -17.74
N PRO A 210 -26.82 -12.09 -17.45
CA PRO A 210 -28.12 -12.61 -17.06
C PRO A 210 -28.44 -12.39 -15.58
N TRP A 211 -27.42 -12.40 -14.72
CA TRP A 211 -27.57 -12.43 -13.25
C TRP A 211 -26.31 -11.91 -12.57
N PHE A 212 -26.33 -11.69 -11.25
CA PHE A 212 -25.11 -11.55 -10.45
C PHE A 212 -25.36 -11.92 -8.99
N TYR A 213 -24.54 -12.82 -8.45
CA TYR A 213 -24.47 -13.07 -7.02
C TYR A 213 -23.11 -13.64 -6.65
N THR A 214 -22.50 -13.10 -5.60
CA THR A 214 -21.23 -13.59 -5.06
C THR A 214 -21.27 -13.59 -3.54
N ASN A 215 -20.67 -14.61 -2.92
CA ASN A 215 -20.33 -14.63 -1.50
C ASN A 215 -18.97 -15.31 -1.34
N MET A 216 -17.91 -14.53 -1.60
CA MET A 216 -16.51 -14.93 -1.55
C MET A 216 -15.71 -13.97 -0.64
N PRO A 217 -15.80 -14.12 0.70
CA PRO A 217 -15.10 -13.26 1.66
C PRO A 217 -13.58 -13.23 1.48
N GLY A 218 -12.98 -14.29 0.95
CA GLY A 218 -11.55 -14.34 0.59
C GLY A 218 -11.16 -13.31 -0.47
N PHE A 219 -12.11 -12.87 -1.30
CA PHE A 219 -11.94 -11.79 -2.28
C PHE A 219 -12.60 -10.48 -1.83
N LYS A 220 -13.04 -10.38 -0.56
CA LYS A 220 -13.83 -9.27 -0.01
C LYS A 220 -15.13 -9.02 -0.80
N LYS A 221 -15.77 -10.08 -1.30
CA LYS A 221 -17.02 -10.00 -2.06
C LYS A 221 -18.18 -10.69 -1.37
N ASN A 222 -19.31 -9.99 -1.21
CA ASN A 222 -20.57 -10.57 -0.73
C ASN A 222 -21.76 -9.66 -1.07
N TRP A 223 -22.26 -9.72 -2.30
CA TRP A 223 -23.39 -8.90 -2.75
C TRP A 223 -24.09 -9.52 -3.97
N LEU A 224 -25.23 -8.92 -4.34
CA LEU A 224 -25.97 -9.21 -5.57
C LEU A 224 -26.45 -7.95 -6.27
N TRP A 225 -26.78 -8.08 -7.54
CA TRP A 225 -27.62 -7.13 -8.28
C TRP A 225 -28.84 -7.85 -8.85
N ARG A 226 -29.92 -7.11 -9.14
CA ARG A 226 -31.17 -7.72 -9.61
C ARG A 226 -31.00 -8.36 -11.00
N GLY A 227 -31.19 -9.67 -11.09
CA GLY A 227 -31.13 -10.44 -12.35
C GLY A 227 -32.48 -10.88 -12.92
N ASP A 228 -33.58 -10.62 -12.20
CA ASP A 228 -34.96 -11.04 -12.48
C ASP A 228 -35.37 -11.05 -13.97
N ASP A 229 -35.64 -9.89 -14.56
CA ASP A 229 -36.03 -9.72 -15.97
C ASP A 229 -34.82 -9.26 -16.85
N LEU A 230 -33.62 -9.24 -16.26
CA LEU A 230 -32.43 -8.58 -16.80
C LEU A 230 -32.03 -9.11 -18.17
N TRP A 231 -31.93 -10.43 -18.31
CA TRP A 231 -31.47 -11.05 -19.55
C TRP A 231 -32.32 -10.66 -20.76
N HIS A 232 -33.65 -10.67 -20.62
CA HIS A 232 -34.57 -10.29 -21.69
C HIS A 232 -34.50 -8.80 -21.99
N ASN A 233 -34.58 -7.96 -20.96
CA ASN A 233 -34.57 -6.50 -21.11
C ASN A 233 -33.27 -6.02 -21.77
N ARG A 234 -32.13 -6.58 -21.39
CA ARG A 234 -30.82 -6.16 -21.89
C ARG A 234 -30.65 -6.47 -23.38
N TRP A 235 -31.16 -7.59 -23.88
CA TRP A 235 -31.13 -7.90 -25.32
C TRP A 235 -32.04 -6.99 -26.16
N ILE A 236 -33.20 -6.57 -25.63
CA ILE A 236 -34.01 -5.53 -26.29
C ILE A 236 -33.22 -4.22 -26.39
N GLN A 237 -32.53 -3.83 -25.33
CA GLN A 237 -31.70 -2.63 -25.29
C GLN A 237 -30.54 -2.69 -26.29
N VAL A 238 -29.85 -3.83 -26.41
CA VAL A 238 -28.80 -4.06 -27.41
C VAL A 238 -29.35 -3.89 -28.83
N VAL A 239 -30.49 -4.52 -29.13
CA VAL A 239 -31.12 -4.41 -30.45
C VAL A 239 -31.62 -3.00 -30.73
N TYR A 240 -32.06 -2.25 -29.71
CA TYR A 240 -32.47 -0.86 -29.86
C TYR A 240 -31.28 0.07 -30.11
N ASN A 241 -30.25 -0.01 -29.26
CA ASN A 241 -29.11 0.91 -29.22
C ASN A 241 -28.05 0.63 -30.30
N GLN A 242 -27.97 -0.61 -30.80
CA GLN A 242 -27.03 -1.01 -31.86
C GLN A 242 -25.56 -0.62 -31.57
N PRO A 243 -24.96 -1.05 -30.43
CA PRO A 243 -23.53 -0.83 -30.16
C PRO A 243 -22.66 -1.52 -31.21
N GLU A 244 -21.40 -1.08 -31.37
CA GLU A 244 -20.44 -1.76 -32.26
C GLU A 244 -20.09 -3.16 -31.77
N TYR A 245 -19.93 -3.32 -30.47
CA TYR A 245 -19.61 -4.60 -29.85
C TYR A 245 -20.51 -4.87 -28.65
N VAL A 246 -20.73 -6.15 -28.39
CA VAL A 246 -21.38 -6.65 -27.19
C VAL A 246 -20.43 -7.60 -26.48
N GLN A 247 -20.27 -7.48 -25.17
CA GLN A 247 -19.59 -8.50 -24.37
C GLN A 247 -20.54 -9.08 -23.34
N ILE A 248 -20.76 -10.39 -23.43
CA ILE A 248 -21.51 -11.15 -22.43
C ILE A 248 -20.61 -11.40 -21.22
N ILE A 249 -21.08 -11.00 -20.04
CA ILE A 249 -20.45 -11.21 -18.74
C ILE A 249 -21.29 -12.27 -18.03
N SER A 250 -20.91 -13.55 -18.04
CA SER A 250 -19.69 -14.15 -18.59
C SER A 250 -19.94 -15.56 -19.14
N TRP A 251 -18.92 -16.20 -19.70
CA TRP A 251 -18.96 -17.59 -20.11
C TRP A 251 -18.83 -18.55 -18.92
N ASN A 252 -17.83 -18.39 -18.04
CA ASN A 252 -17.48 -19.38 -17.01
C ASN A 252 -17.11 -18.79 -15.63
N ASP A 253 -17.64 -17.60 -15.29
CA ASP A 253 -17.48 -17.07 -13.93
C ASP A 253 -18.55 -17.64 -12.98
N TYR A 254 -18.23 -18.80 -12.41
CA TYR A 254 -19.11 -19.49 -11.47
C TYR A 254 -19.20 -18.77 -10.12
N GLY A 255 -18.14 -18.08 -9.70
CA GLY A 255 -18.07 -17.38 -8.41
C GLY A 255 -18.95 -16.14 -8.33
N GLU A 256 -19.27 -15.53 -9.48
CA GLU A 256 -20.17 -14.37 -9.56
C GLU A 256 -21.57 -14.71 -10.13
N SER A 257 -21.85 -16.00 -10.32
CA SER A 257 -23.18 -16.54 -10.66
C SER A 257 -23.80 -16.00 -11.95
N HIS A 258 -22.97 -15.57 -12.91
CA HIS A 258 -23.44 -14.95 -14.16
C HIS A 258 -22.90 -15.63 -15.42
N HIS A 259 -22.40 -16.85 -15.25
CA HIS A 259 -21.91 -17.68 -16.35
C HIS A 259 -23.07 -18.13 -17.24
N ILE A 260 -22.82 -18.25 -18.54
CA ILE A 260 -23.76 -18.89 -19.49
C ILE A 260 -23.17 -20.15 -20.11
N GLY A 261 -21.94 -20.53 -19.78
CA GLY A 261 -21.24 -21.73 -20.21
C GLY A 261 -21.64 -22.97 -19.40
N PRO A 262 -21.17 -24.16 -19.79
CA PRO A 262 -21.34 -25.36 -18.98
C PRO A 262 -20.59 -25.27 -17.65
N MET A 263 -21.10 -25.98 -16.65
CA MET A 263 -20.45 -26.11 -15.36
C MET A 263 -19.55 -27.35 -15.31
N TYR A 264 -18.35 -27.18 -14.76
CA TYR A 264 -17.40 -28.26 -14.57
C TYR A 264 -16.97 -28.38 -13.11
N SER A 265 -17.15 -29.54 -12.50
CA SER A 265 -16.76 -29.79 -11.11
C SER A 265 -15.25 -29.59 -10.85
N HIS A 266 -14.41 -29.80 -11.87
CA HIS A 266 -12.96 -29.59 -11.80
C HIS A 266 -12.51 -28.13 -12.04
N ALA A 267 -13.46 -27.19 -12.13
CA ALA A 267 -13.22 -25.76 -12.44
C ALA A 267 -13.73 -24.82 -11.33
N MET A 268 -13.84 -25.31 -10.09
CA MET A 268 -14.49 -24.63 -8.97
C MET A 268 -13.50 -24.06 -7.92
N ASP A 269 -12.20 -24.00 -8.24
CA ASP A 269 -11.16 -23.58 -7.28
C ASP A 269 -11.38 -22.16 -6.70
N ALA A 270 -12.04 -21.28 -7.46
CA ALA A 270 -12.42 -19.94 -7.03
C ALA A 270 -13.24 -19.94 -5.73
N PHE A 271 -14.10 -20.93 -5.50
CA PHE A 271 -14.89 -21.02 -4.26
C PHE A 271 -14.01 -21.32 -3.04
N LYS A 272 -12.96 -22.14 -3.21
CA LYS A 272 -12.00 -22.45 -2.16
C LYS A 272 -11.11 -21.26 -1.84
N VAL A 273 -10.53 -20.62 -2.86
CA VAL A 273 -9.67 -19.44 -2.70
C VAL A 273 -10.47 -18.26 -2.15
N GLY A 274 -11.66 -18.05 -2.70
CA GLY A 274 -12.63 -17.05 -2.28
C GLY A 274 -13.30 -17.34 -0.94
N LYS A 275 -13.03 -18.49 -0.30
CA LYS A 275 -13.60 -18.90 0.99
C LYS A 275 -15.12 -18.82 1.05
N ALA A 276 -15.78 -19.24 -0.03
CA ALA A 276 -17.23 -19.26 -0.08
C ALA A 276 -17.81 -20.12 1.07
N PRO A 277 -18.92 -19.69 1.71
CA PRO A 277 -19.51 -20.44 2.82
C PRO A 277 -20.04 -21.82 2.38
N PHE A 278 -20.49 -21.93 1.13
CA PHE A 278 -20.92 -23.17 0.49
C PHE A 278 -20.81 -23.04 -1.04
N MET A 279 -20.94 -24.15 -1.77
CA MET A 279 -20.85 -24.20 -3.23
C MET A 279 -22.15 -23.74 -3.89
N TYR A 280 -22.47 -22.45 -3.82
CA TYR A 280 -23.76 -21.92 -4.29
C TYR A 280 -24.03 -22.06 -5.80
N ALA A 281 -23.00 -22.35 -6.63
CA ALA A 281 -23.20 -22.68 -8.03
C ALA A 281 -23.60 -24.14 -8.27
N GLU A 282 -23.39 -25.05 -7.32
CA GLU A 282 -23.69 -26.47 -7.49
C GLU A 282 -25.17 -26.69 -7.86
N ASN A 283 -25.41 -27.51 -8.89
CA ASN A 283 -26.75 -27.74 -9.46
C ASN A 283 -27.47 -26.45 -9.87
N ARG A 284 -26.75 -25.47 -10.43
CA ARG A 284 -27.31 -24.23 -11.04
C ARG A 284 -26.93 -24.17 -12.52
N PRO A 285 -27.64 -24.91 -13.40
CA PRO A 285 -27.23 -25.05 -14.80
C PRO A 285 -27.62 -23.82 -15.63
N HIS A 286 -26.79 -22.78 -15.58
CA HIS A 286 -27.04 -21.49 -16.23
C HIS A 286 -26.96 -21.52 -17.76
N ASP A 287 -26.53 -22.66 -18.33
CA ASP A 287 -26.42 -22.86 -19.77
C ASP A 287 -27.75 -22.76 -20.51
N GLY A 288 -28.89 -22.91 -19.81
CA GLY A 288 -30.21 -22.67 -20.38
C GLY A 288 -30.40 -21.26 -20.96
N TRP A 289 -29.73 -20.23 -20.43
CA TRP A 289 -29.81 -18.86 -20.98
C TRP A 289 -29.25 -18.73 -22.39
N ARG A 290 -28.40 -19.68 -22.85
CA ARG A 290 -27.88 -19.68 -24.23
C ARG A 290 -28.97 -19.93 -25.28
N GLN A 291 -30.08 -20.56 -24.92
CA GLN A 291 -31.09 -20.98 -25.90
C GLN A 291 -31.76 -19.81 -26.64
N THR A 292 -31.77 -18.60 -26.07
CA THR A 292 -32.33 -17.41 -26.74
C THR A 292 -31.30 -16.64 -27.56
N LEU A 293 -30.00 -16.91 -27.36
CA LEU A 293 -28.91 -16.14 -27.96
C LEU A 293 -28.86 -16.20 -29.49
N PRO A 294 -29.04 -17.34 -30.17
CA PRO A 294 -28.96 -17.38 -31.63
C PRO A 294 -29.92 -16.38 -32.29
N PHE A 295 -31.17 -16.32 -31.81
CA PHE A 295 -32.14 -15.35 -32.32
C PHE A 295 -31.73 -13.91 -32.01
N TRP A 296 -31.35 -13.62 -30.77
CA TRP A 296 -31.00 -12.26 -30.36
C TRP A 296 -29.76 -11.72 -31.07
N ILE A 297 -28.71 -12.55 -31.20
CA ILE A 297 -27.46 -12.17 -31.84
C ILE A 297 -27.66 -11.99 -33.34
N ASP A 298 -28.41 -12.88 -34.00
CA ASP A 298 -28.74 -12.69 -35.42
C ASP A 298 -29.59 -11.42 -35.62
N TYR A 299 -30.54 -11.18 -34.71
CA TYR A 299 -31.38 -10.00 -34.78
C TYR A 299 -30.58 -8.70 -34.60
N TYR A 300 -29.62 -8.70 -33.67
CA TYR A 300 -28.68 -7.60 -33.46
C TYR A 300 -27.76 -7.38 -34.66
N LYS A 301 -27.04 -8.42 -35.12
CA LYS A 301 -25.99 -8.29 -36.15
C LYS A 301 -26.55 -8.09 -37.55
N ASN A 302 -27.64 -8.78 -37.88
CA ASN A 302 -28.18 -8.84 -39.24
C ASN A 302 -29.47 -8.03 -39.41
N GLY A 303 -30.04 -7.51 -38.31
CA GLY A 303 -31.33 -6.83 -38.31
C GLY A 303 -32.53 -7.76 -38.48
N LYS A 304 -32.34 -9.09 -38.53
CA LYS A 304 -33.39 -10.12 -38.51
C LYS A 304 -32.85 -11.41 -37.89
N GLY A 305 -33.67 -12.06 -37.05
CA GLY A 305 -33.42 -13.42 -36.56
C GLY A 305 -34.48 -14.37 -37.10
N THR A 306 -34.07 -15.57 -37.51
CA THR A 306 -35.01 -16.64 -37.91
C THR A 306 -35.13 -17.64 -36.77
N VAL A 307 -36.37 -17.96 -36.39
CA VAL A 307 -36.64 -19.05 -35.45
C VAL A 307 -36.54 -20.36 -36.22
N ASN A 308 -35.43 -21.05 -36.01
CA ASN A 308 -35.16 -22.38 -36.59
C ASN A 308 -35.57 -23.52 -35.64
N LYS A 309 -35.65 -23.21 -34.35
CA LYS A 309 -36.00 -24.15 -33.28
C LYS A 309 -36.78 -23.38 -32.22
N GLU A 310 -37.95 -23.89 -31.84
CA GLU A 310 -38.69 -23.34 -30.71
C GLU A 310 -38.07 -23.85 -29.40
N ALA A 311 -37.92 -22.96 -28.43
CA ALA A 311 -37.28 -23.27 -27.15
C ALA A 311 -37.92 -22.48 -26.00
N LEU A 312 -37.92 -23.08 -24.82
CA LEU A 312 -38.35 -22.52 -23.55
C LEU A 312 -37.16 -22.47 -22.61
N VAL A 313 -36.99 -21.36 -21.90
CA VAL A 313 -36.02 -21.17 -20.82
C VAL A 313 -36.77 -20.66 -19.61
N GLY A 314 -36.44 -21.18 -18.42
CA GLY A 314 -37.01 -20.71 -17.16
C GLY A 314 -35.95 -20.59 -16.07
N TRP A 315 -36.08 -19.59 -15.21
CA TRP A 315 -35.16 -19.39 -14.09
C TRP A 315 -35.86 -18.83 -12.85
N TYR A 316 -35.35 -19.22 -11.68
CA TYR A 316 -35.86 -18.81 -10.38
C TYR A 316 -34.90 -19.21 -9.26
N ARG A 317 -35.03 -18.56 -8.11
CA ARG A 317 -34.38 -19.03 -6.88
C ARG A 317 -35.10 -20.25 -6.33
N THR A 318 -34.35 -21.20 -5.80
CA THR A 318 -34.91 -22.45 -5.23
C THR A 318 -35.46 -22.29 -3.81
N SER A 319 -35.45 -21.06 -3.28
CA SER A 319 -36.02 -20.71 -1.98
C SER A 319 -36.64 -19.31 -2.03
N GLN A 320 -37.61 -19.07 -1.14
CA GLN A 320 -38.14 -17.72 -0.92
C GLN A 320 -37.05 -16.79 -0.38
N ALA A 321 -37.16 -15.49 -0.67
CA ALA A 321 -36.15 -14.49 -0.28
C ALA A 321 -35.91 -14.42 1.24
N THR A 322 -36.94 -14.69 2.03
CA THR A 322 -36.95 -14.60 3.48
C THR A 322 -37.00 -15.97 4.15
N ALA A 323 -36.74 -17.06 3.41
CA ALA A 323 -36.79 -18.41 3.96
C ALA A 323 -35.68 -18.65 5.00
N CYS A 324 -34.48 -18.14 4.74
CA CYS A 324 -33.28 -18.33 5.55
C CYS A 324 -32.49 -17.01 5.67
N PRO A 325 -31.56 -16.89 6.62
CA PRO A 325 -30.61 -15.79 6.68
C PRO A 325 -29.94 -15.47 5.33
N ASP A 326 -29.68 -14.18 5.08
CA ASP A 326 -29.05 -13.72 3.83
C ASP A 326 -27.51 -13.87 3.84
N GLY A 327 -26.92 -14.31 4.95
CA GLY A 327 -25.48 -14.48 5.09
C GLY A 327 -24.69 -13.18 4.97
N ASN A 328 -25.29 -12.06 5.41
CA ASN A 328 -24.73 -10.71 5.25
C ASN A 328 -24.60 -10.25 3.78
N THR A 329 -25.24 -10.97 2.84
CA THR A 329 -25.30 -10.54 1.44
C THR A 329 -26.03 -9.22 1.35
N THR A 330 -25.50 -8.25 0.61
CA THR A 330 -26.16 -6.98 0.33
C THR A 330 -26.69 -6.94 -1.10
N GLY A 331 -27.78 -6.21 -1.34
CA GLY A 331 -28.11 -5.75 -2.69
C GLY A 331 -27.27 -4.50 -3.00
N ASN A 332 -26.52 -4.49 -4.10
CA ASN A 332 -25.45 -3.53 -4.38
C ASN A 332 -24.30 -3.59 -3.35
N THR A 333 -23.21 -2.84 -3.59
CA THR A 333 -22.05 -2.82 -2.67
C THR A 333 -21.46 -1.43 -2.44
N ALA A 334 -21.19 -1.11 -1.17
CA ALA A 334 -20.49 0.10 -0.75
C ALA A 334 -19.05 0.17 -1.30
N SER A 335 -18.44 -0.98 -1.62
CA SER A 335 -17.09 -1.03 -2.21
C SER A 335 -17.03 -0.38 -3.61
N GLN A 336 -18.16 -0.33 -4.32
CA GLN A 336 -18.34 0.41 -5.57
C GLN A 336 -19.00 1.77 -5.36
N LEU A 337 -18.97 2.29 -4.12
CA LEU A 337 -19.60 3.55 -3.71
C LEU A 337 -21.11 3.58 -3.98
N GLN A 338 -21.74 2.40 -4.02
CA GLN A 338 -23.19 2.26 -4.18
C GLN A 338 -23.86 2.18 -2.82
N LYS A 339 -25.09 2.70 -2.74
CA LYS A 339 -25.96 2.47 -1.59
C LYS A 339 -26.35 0.99 -1.56
N GLU A 340 -26.27 0.40 -0.38
CA GLU A 340 -26.62 -1.01 -0.16
C GLU A 340 -28.09 -1.16 0.26
N PHE A 341 -28.71 -2.24 -0.19
CA PHE A 341 -30.09 -2.62 0.04
C PHE A 341 -30.16 -3.99 0.73
N SER A 342 -31.31 -4.32 1.31
CA SER A 342 -31.59 -5.71 1.69
C SER A 342 -31.74 -6.56 0.42
N PRO A 343 -31.08 -7.73 0.31
CA PRO A 343 -31.18 -8.56 -0.90
C PRO A 343 -32.63 -9.05 -1.15
N ALA A 344 -33.43 -9.24 -0.08
CA ALA A 344 -34.84 -9.61 -0.20
C ALA A 344 -35.71 -8.49 -0.80
N SER A 345 -35.30 -7.22 -0.67
CA SER A 345 -35.98 -6.09 -1.33
C SER A 345 -35.59 -5.93 -2.79
N VAL A 346 -34.46 -6.53 -3.20
CA VAL A 346 -33.92 -6.45 -4.56
C VAL A 346 -34.41 -7.60 -5.44
N MET A 347 -34.45 -8.82 -4.91
CA MET A 347 -34.76 -10.04 -5.66
C MET A 347 -36.21 -10.49 -5.46
N GLN A 348 -36.97 -10.64 -6.55
CA GLN A 348 -38.38 -11.02 -6.48
C GLN A 348 -38.58 -12.55 -6.33
N ASP A 349 -39.59 -12.95 -5.55
CA ASP A 349 -40.05 -14.35 -5.45
C ASP A 349 -40.97 -14.71 -6.62
N LYS A 350 -40.37 -14.82 -7.81
CA LYS A 350 -41.04 -15.16 -9.07
C LYS A 350 -40.29 -16.23 -9.86
N ILE A 351 -41.06 -16.94 -10.69
CA ILE A 351 -40.58 -17.84 -11.73
C ILE A 351 -40.61 -17.09 -13.05
N PHE A 352 -39.44 -16.85 -13.62
CA PHE A 352 -39.26 -16.13 -14.87
C PHE A 352 -39.08 -17.11 -16.01
N PHE A 353 -39.56 -16.75 -17.21
CA PHE A 353 -39.41 -17.58 -18.39
C PHE A 353 -39.37 -16.76 -19.67
N SER A 354 -38.62 -17.27 -20.65
CA SER A 354 -38.58 -16.75 -22.01
C SER A 354 -38.75 -17.90 -22.99
N ALA A 355 -39.40 -17.63 -24.12
CA ALA A 355 -39.56 -18.63 -25.18
C ALA A 355 -39.25 -18.05 -26.56
N VAL A 356 -38.42 -18.76 -27.33
CA VAL A 356 -38.20 -18.47 -28.76
C VAL A 356 -39.30 -19.21 -29.53
N LEU A 357 -40.21 -18.48 -30.17
CA LEU A 357 -41.39 -19.06 -30.81
C LEU A 357 -41.55 -18.58 -32.26
N GLY A 358 -41.92 -19.50 -33.14
CA GLY A 358 -42.27 -19.22 -34.53
C GLY A 358 -43.74 -18.83 -34.72
N SER A 359 -44.57 -19.02 -33.69
CA SER A 359 -45.92 -18.48 -33.58
C SER A 359 -46.36 -18.46 -32.12
N ALA A 360 -47.40 -17.68 -31.78
CA ALA A 360 -47.87 -17.58 -30.40
C ALA A 360 -48.17 -18.95 -29.76
N ALA A 361 -47.85 -19.08 -28.48
CA ALA A 361 -48.16 -20.23 -27.64
C ALA A 361 -48.57 -19.74 -26.24
N GLU A 362 -49.37 -20.54 -25.54
CA GLU A 362 -49.72 -20.31 -24.14
C GLU A 362 -48.65 -20.88 -23.22
N VAL A 363 -48.50 -20.29 -22.03
CA VAL A 363 -47.57 -20.76 -21.01
C VAL A 363 -48.32 -21.06 -19.71
N SER A 364 -48.00 -22.17 -19.07
CA SER A 364 -48.51 -22.53 -17.74
C SER A 364 -47.36 -22.95 -16.83
N VAL A 365 -47.50 -22.64 -15.55
CA VAL A 365 -46.50 -22.95 -14.53
C VAL A 365 -47.18 -23.71 -13.40
N MET A 366 -46.54 -24.77 -12.92
CA MET A 366 -47.01 -25.56 -11.79
C MET A 366 -45.94 -25.55 -10.70
N VAL A 367 -46.34 -25.32 -9.45
CA VAL A 367 -45.48 -25.41 -8.26
C VAL A 367 -46.11 -26.39 -7.28
N GLY A 368 -45.47 -27.54 -7.08
CA GLY A 368 -46.08 -28.68 -6.38
C GLY A 368 -47.34 -29.13 -7.11
N SER A 369 -48.49 -29.07 -6.45
CA SER A 369 -49.81 -29.38 -7.04
C SER A 369 -50.60 -28.15 -7.51
N LYS A 370 -50.03 -26.94 -7.38
CA LYS A 370 -50.73 -25.68 -7.71
C LYS A 370 -50.38 -25.24 -9.12
N ALA A 371 -51.38 -25.22 -10.00
CA ALA A 371 -51.26 -24.67 -11.35
C ALA A 371 -51.51 -23.16 -11.36
N GLN A 372 -50.74 -22.44 -12.19
CA GLN A 372 -50.88 -21.03 -12.48
C GLN A 372 -50.87 -20.84 -14.00
N GLU A 373 -51.79 -20.04 -14.51
CA GLU A 373 -51.72 -19.55 -15.88
C GLU A 373 -50.59 -18.52 -15.98
N GLY A 374 -49.66 -18.71 -16.92
CA GLY A 374 -48.59 -17.76 -17.16
C GLY A 374 -49.03 -16.70 -18.18
N LYS A 375 -48.57 -15.47 -18.00
CA LYS A 375 -48.84 -14.36 -18.93
C LYS A 375 -47.54 -13.84 -19.54
N TRP A 376 -47.56 -13.60 -20.85
CA TRP A 376 -46.48 -12.91 -21.53
C TRP A 376 -46.54 -11.41 -21.22
N THR A 377 -45.51 -10.89 -20.55
CA THR A 377 -45.34 -9.45 -20.27
C THR A 377 -44.61 -8.72 -21.40
N SER A 378 -43.89 -9.47 -22.22
CA SER A 378 -43.25 -9.00 -23.46
C SER A 378 -43.52 -9.99 -24.59
N VAL A 379 -44.02 -9.48 -25.71
CA VAL A 379 -44.38 -10.24 -26.91
C VAL A 379 -43.68 -9.59 -28.11
N PRO A 380 -42.99 -10.37 -28.97
CA PRO A 380 -42.34 -9.83 -30.16
C PRO A 380 -43.37 -9.36 -31.19
N ASP A 381 -43.05 -8.29 -31.91
CA ASP A 381 -43.86 -7.78 -33.01
C ASP A 381 -44.11 -8.86 -34.08
N GLY A 382 -45.37 -8.98 -34.52
CA GLY A 382 -45.79 -10.03 -35.45
C GLY A 382 -45.82 -11.46 -34.88
N GLY A 383 -45.53 -11.66 -33.59
CA GLY A 383 -45.66 -12.94 -32.90
C GLY A 383 -44.59 -13.99 -33.24
N ILE A 384 -43.45 -13.55 -33.78
CA ILE A 384 -42.30 -14.41 -34.10
C ILE A 384 -41.07 -13.84 -33.38
N GLY A 385 -40.41 -14.64 -32.56
CA GLY A 385 -39.21 -14.25 -31.83
C GLY A 385 -39.27 -14.62 -30.35
N VAL A 386 -38.70 -13.77 -29.49
CA VAL A 386 -38.55 -14.06 -28.06
C VAL A 386 -39.68 -13.44 -27.25
N TYR A 387 -40.47 -14.30 -26.63
CA TYR A 387 -41.48 -13.97 -25.63
C TYR A 387 -40.88 -14.00 -24.24
N HIS A 388 -41.42 -13.22 -23.30
CA HIS A 388 -40.99 -13.20 -21.90
C HIS A 388 -42.14 -12.94 -20.94
N GLY A 389 -42.08 -13.55 -19.76
CA GLY A 389 -43.07 -13.43 -18.71
C GLY A 389 -42.58 -14.00 -17.38
N SER A 390 -43.40 -13.83 -16.34
CA SER A 390 -43.14 -14.41 -15.02
C SER A 390 -44.44 -14.65 -14.25
N VAL A 391 -44.36 -15.52 -13.24
CA VAL A 391 -45.44 -15.77 -12.25
C VAL A 391 -44.89 -15.73 -10.83
N PRO A 392 -45.67 -15.32 -9.82
CA PRO A 392 -45.23 -15.36 -8.43
C PRO A 392 -45.07 -16.78 -7.89
N PHE A 393 -44.29 -16.93 -6.83
CA PHE A 393 -44.27 -18.18 -6.06
C PHE A 393 -45.64 -18.38 -5.38
N THR A 394 -46.32 -19.51 -5.67
CA THR A 394 -47.60 -19.88 -5.02
C THR A 394 -47.47 -20.92 -3.92
N GLY A 395 -46.24 -21.35 -3.61
CA GLY A 395 -45.93 -22.36 -2.61
C GLY A 395 -44.55 -22.98 -2.80
N THR A 396 -44.31 -24.10 -2.14
CA THR A 396 -43.12 -24.94 -2.28
C THR A 396 -43.45 -26.21 -3.07
N GLY A 397 -42.42 -26.86 -3.63
CA GLY A 397 -42.54 -28.09 -4.40
C GLY A 397 -41.84 -28.02 -5.76
N ALA A 398 -41.94 -29.12 -6.52
CA ALA A 398 -41.38 -29.23 -7.86
C ALA A 398 -42.00 -28.17 -8.79
N VAL A 399 -41.17 -27.57 -9.65
CA VAL A 399 -41.63 -26.56 -10.62
C VAL A 399 -41.72 -27.20 -12.00
N SER A 400 -42.81 -26.99 -12.70
CA SER A 400 -42.95 -27.37 -14.12
C SER A 400 -43.41 -26.18 -14.93
N ILE A 401 -42.67 -25.80 -15.97
CA ILE A 401 -43.02 -24.72 -16.90
C ILE A 401 -43.33 -25.36 -18.25
N ARG A 402 -44.51 -25.08 -18.80
CA ARG A 402 -44.99 -25.69 -20.05
C ARG A 402 -45.42 -24.62 -21.03
N ILE A 403 -45.02 -24.77 -22.28
CA ILE A 403 -45.60 -24.02 -23.39
C ILE A 403 -46.47 -24.95 -24.25
N GLN A 404 -47.63 -24.47 -24.65
CA GLN A 404 -48.62 -25.26 -25.40
C GLN A 404 -49.27 -24.44 -26.51
N ARG A 405 -49.66 -25.12 -27.59
CA ARG A 405 -50.39 -24.53 -28.72
C ARG A 405 -51.51 -25.48 -29.14
N SER A 406 -52.75 -24.98 -29.17
CA SER A 406 -53.93 -25.79 -29.50
C SER A 406 -54.06 -27.07 -28.65
N GLY A 407 -53.71 -26.99 -27.36
CA GLY A 407 -53.74 -28.11 -26.42
C GLY A 407 -52.58 -29.11 -26.52
N GLN A 408 -51.65 -28.94 -27.46
CA GLN A 408 -50.43 -29.75 -27.55
C GLN A 408 -49.27 -29.09 -26.81
N ILE A 409 -48.61 -29.84 -25.92
CA ILE A 409 -47.39 -29.40 -25.24
C ILE A 409 -46.25 -29.32 -26.27
N LEU A 410 -45.68 -28.13 -26.44
CA LEU A 410 -44.55 -27.90 -27.32
C LEU A 410 -43.22 -28.19 -26.60
N ALA A 411 -43.07 -27.67 -25.39
CA ALA A 411 -41.90 -27.91 -24.53
C ALA A 411 -42.32 -27.87 -23.06
N GLN A 412 -41.62 -28.64 -22.23
CA GLN A 412 -41.79 -28.69 -20.79
C GLN A 412 -40.42 -28.70 -20.10
N ILE A 413 -40.27 -27.85 -19.10
CA ILE A 413 -39.14 -27.86 -18.16
C ILE A 413 -39.65 -28.43 -16.86
N ASP A 414 -39.04 -29.52 -16.40
CA ASP A 414 -39.20 -30.05 -15.04
C ASP A 414 -38.01 -29.55 -14.20
N GLY A 415 -38.25 -28.51 -13.41
CA GLY A 415 -37.21 -27.78 -12.69
C GLY A 415 -37.03 -28.18 -11.24
N ALA A 416 -35.98 -27.65 -10.62
CA ALA A 416 -35.67 -27.85 -9.21
C ALA A 416 -36.82 -27.38 -8.31
N SER A 417 -37.04 -28.09 -7.20
CA SER A 417 -38.10 -27.75 -6.25
C SER A 417 -37.80 -26.46 -5.49
N ILE A 418 -38.81 -25.58 -5.38
CA ILE A 418 -38.78 -24.47 -4.44
C ILE A 418 -38.98 -25.03 -3.03
N ASN A 419 -38.07 -24.75 -2.12
CA ASN A 419 -38.12 -25.21 -0.73
C ASN A 419 -37.65 -24.09 0.21
N ASN A 420 -38.00 -24.20 1.49
CA ASN A 420 -37.59 -23.24 2.51
C ASN A 420 -36.45 -23.76 3.39
N ASN A 421 -35.82 -24.87 3.01
CA ASN A 421 -34.69 -25.47 3.74
C ASN A 421 -33.40 -25.16 2.99
N CYS A 422 -32.65 -24.17 3.43
CA CYS A 422 -31.46 -23.76 2.71
C CYS A 422 -30.23 -24.61 3.07
N GLN A 423 -29.32 -24.75 2.10
CA GLN A 423 -28.01 -25.33 2.34
C GLN A 423 -27.23 -24.45 3.31
N ASP A 424 -26.66 -25.06 4.35
CA ASP A 424 -25.90 -24.37 5.40
C ASP A 424 -26.66 -23.22 6.08
N ASP A 425 -28.00 -23.29 6.10
CA ASP A 425 -28.91 -22.26 6.65
C ASP A 425 -28.76 -20.86 6.00
N LEU A 426 -28.28 -20.80 4.76
CA LEU A 426 -28.09 -19.55 4.03
C LEU A 426 -28.89 -19.50 2.73
N THR A 427 -29.60 -18.40 2.49
CA THR A 427 -30.32 -18.19 1.23
C THR A 427 -29.33 -18.20 0.06
N ASN A 428 -29.52 -19.14 -0.87
CA ASN A 428 -28.76 -19.17 -2.12
C ASN A 428 -29.44 -18.26 -3.15
N TRP A 429 -28.83 -17.11 -3.41
CA TRP A 429 -29.32 -16.12 -4.37
C TRP A 429 -28.96 -16.45 -5.82
N ASN A 430 -28.22 -17.55 -6.06
CA ASN A 430 -27.92 -18.08 -7.39
C ASN A 430 -29.14 -18.84 -7.96
N PRO A 431 -29.65 -18.48 -9.15
CA PRO A 431 -30.87 -19.06 -9.69
C PRO A 431 -30.61 -20.44 -10.27
N TRP A 432 -31.59 -21.32 -10.13
CA TRP A 432 -31.69 -22.48 -10.98
C TRP A 432 -32.20 -22.01 -12.35
N VAL A 433 -31.59 -22.52 -13.42
CA VAL A 433 -31.98 -22.21 -14.79
C VAL A 433 -32.23 -23.53 -15.50
N GLY A 434 -33.31 -23.61 -16.28
CA GLY A 434 -33.66 -24.77 -17.06
C GLY A 434 -34.04 -24.38 -18.47
N SER A 435 -33.91 -25.32 -19.40
CA SER A 435 -34.38 -25.12 -20.75
C SER A 435 -34.89 -26.41 -21.38
N ALA A 436 -35.77 -26.25 -22.36
CA ALA A 436 -36.30 -27.34 -23.19
C ALA A 436 -36.47 -26.83 -24.62
N SER A 437 -36.16 -27.65 -25.61
CA SER A 437 -36.34 -27.29 -27.03
C SER A 437 -37.10 -28.38 -27.77
N LEU A 438 -37.80 -28.00 -28.82
CA LEU A 438 -38.49 -28.95 -29.70
C LEU A 438 -37.48 -29.73 -30.54
N SER A 439 -37.80 -30.99 -30.81
CA SER A 439 -37.04 -31.84 -31.74
C SER A 439 -37.33 -31.50 -33.21
N SER A 440 -38.53 -31.00 -33.53
CA SER A 440 -38.91 -30.57 -34.87
C SER A 440 -38.38 -29.17 -35.17
N SER A 441 -37.72 -29.03 -36.32
CA SER A 441 -37.32 -27.71 -36.83
C SER A 441 -38.55 -26.91 -37.30
N VAL A 442 -38.47 -25.61 -37.10
CA VAL A 442 -39.38 -24.62 -37.68
C VAL A 442 -38.59 -23.66 -38.56
N SER A 443 -39.25 -22.83 -39.35
CA SER A 443 -38.59 -21.75 -40.09
C SER A 443 -39.54 -20.56 -40.14
N ALA A 444 -39.50 -19.74 -39.10
CA ALA A 444 -40.32 -18.55 -38.97
C ALA A 444 -39.44 -17.31 -38.84
N THR A 445 -39.66 -16.32 -39.70
CA THR A 445 -38.89 -15.06 -39.69
C THR A 445 -39.84 -13.88 -39.52
N PRO A 446 -39.53 -12.90 -38.65
CA PRO A 446 -40.33 -11.68 -38.53
C PRO A 446 -40.48 -10.96 -39.88
N ALA A 447 -41.70 -10.46 -40.13
CA ALA A 447 -42.01 -9.76 -41.38
C ALA A 447 -41.14 -8.51 -41.56
N LEU A 448 -41.05 -7.68 -40.51
CA LEU A 448 -40.25 -6.46 -40.50
C LEU A 448 -38.79 -6.75 -40.15
N ALA A 449 -37.86 -6.03 -40.80
CA ALA A 449 -36.47 -5.97 -40.35
C ALA A 449 -36.30 -4.91 -39.25
N ARG A 450 -35.20 -4.99 -38.50
CA ARG A 450 -34.88 -4.01 -37.45
C ARG A 450 -34.95 -2.57 -37.94
N LYS A 451 -34.43 -2.31 -39.14
CA LYS A 451 -34.41 -0.98 -39.78
C LYS A 451 -35.80 -0.41 -40.07
N ASP A 452 -36.81 -1.29 -40.22
CA ASP A 452 -38.20 -0.93 -40.52
C ASP A 452 -39.06 -0.85 -39.24
N GLN A 453 -38.48 -1.18 -38.08
CA GLN A 453 -39.12 -1.10 -36.78
C GLN A 453 -38.70 0.16 -36.03
N LYS A 454 -39.60 0.65 -35.17
CA LYS A 454 -39.36 1.75 -34.24
C LYS A 454 -39.61 1.28 -32.81
N CYS A 455 -39.18 2.09 -31.84
CA CYS A 455 -39.69 1.92 -30.49
C CYS A 455 -41.21 2.12 -30.53
N ILE A 456 -41.96 1.26 -29.83
CA ILE A 456 -43.43 1.34 -29.72
C ILE A 456 -43.91 1.35 -28.28
N LYS A 457 -43.00 1.11 -27.33
CA LYS A 457 -43.23 1.20 -25.89
C LYS A 457 -41.91 1.60 -25.24
N GLY A 458 -41.93 2.68 -24.47
CA GLY A 458 -40.76 3.14 -23.74
C GLY A 458 -41.14 3.71 -22.38
N THR A 459 -40.14 3.97 -21.56
CA THR A 459 -40.26 4.55 -20.23
C THR A 459 -39.09 5.49 -19.99
N GLY A 460 -39.02 6.13 -18.83
CA GLY A 460 -37.93 7.01 -18.45
C GLY A 460 -37.73 7.08 -16.95
N ALA A 461 -36.64 7.71 -16.53
CA ALA A 461 -36.31 8.00 -15.14
C ALA A 461 -37.44 8.77 -14.46
N LYS A 462 -37.38 8.86 -13.13
CA LYS A 462 -38.38 9.60 -12.34
C LYS A 462 -38.54 11.03 -12.89
N GLY A 463 -39.76 11.41 -13.26
CA GLY A 463 -40.08 12.70 -13.87
C GLY A 463 -39.98 12.76 -15.39
N PHE A 464 -39.56 11.68 -16.06
CA PHE A 464 -39.52 11.56 -17.53
C PHE A 464 -40.50 10.49 -18.06
N THR A 465 -41.03 9.64 -17.18
CA THR A 465 -41.84 8.46 -17.54
C THR A 465 -42.97 8.77 -18.51
N GLU A 466 -43.87 9.69 -18.20
CA GLU A 466 -45.04 9.98 -19.04
C GLU A 466 -44.66 10.55 -20.42
N LEU A 467 -43.66 11.42 -20.45
CA LEU A 467 -43.12 11.96 -21.71
C LEU A 467 -42.50 10.82 -22.54
N CYS A 468 -41.66 9.99 -21.95
CA CYS A 468 -41.05 8.87 -22.67
C CYS A 468 -42.09 7.86 -23.15
N GLU A 469 -43.11 7.54 -22.35
CA GLU A 469 -44.22 6.66 -22.77
C GLU A 469 -44.94 7.21 -24.01
N PHE A 470 -45.24 8.51 -24.03
CA PHE A 470 -45.87 9.16 -25.19
C PHE A 470 -44.95 9.21 -26.41
N ASN A 471 -43.74 9.74 -26.25
CA ASN A 471 -42.79 9.96 -27.34
C ASN A 471 -42.33 8.63 -27.96
N CYS A 472 -41.91 7.67 -27.11
CA CYS A 472 -41.38 6.40 -27.58
C CYS A 472 -42.43 5.54 -28.28
N LYS A 473 -43.73 5.69 -27.96
CA LYS A 473 -44.83 4.99 -28.65
C LYS A 473 -44.84 5.26 -30.16
N TYR A 474 -44.46 6.47 -30.57
CA TYR A 474 -44.44 6.89 -31.97
C TYR A 474 -43.03 6.88 -32.58
N GLY A 475 -42.06 6.25 -31.90
CA GLY A 475 -40.72 6.04 -32.43
C GLY A 475 -39.70 7.15 -32.15
N TYR A 476 -40.09 8.26 -31.52
CA TYR A 476 -39.15 9.25 -31.00
C TYR A 476 -38.75 8.88 -29.57
N CYS A 477 -37.62 8.19 -29.40
CA CYS A 477 -37.20 7.65 -28.10
C CYS A 477 -35.71 7.90 -27.87
N PRO A 478 -35.29 9.13 -27.53
CA PRO A 478 -33.88 9.48 -27.39
C PRO A 478 -33.23 8.73 -26.22
N VAL A 479 -32.16 7.98 -26.50
CA VAL A 479 -31.45 7.14 -25.50
C VAL A 479 -30.89 7.93 -24.31
N SER A 480 -30.67 9.23 -24.49
CA SER A 480 -30.19 10.13 -23.43
C SER A 480 -31.21 10.40 -22.33
N SER A 481 -32.51 10.19 -22.60
CA SER A 481 -33.59 10.53 -21.68
C SER A 481 -34.61 9.40 -21.50
N CYS A 482 -34.76 8.53 -22.50
CA CYS A 482 -35.76 7.46 -22.52
C CYS A 482 -35.15 6.09 -22.75
N LEU A 483 -35.85 5.08 -22.23
CA LEU A 483 -35.56 3.66 -22.38
C LEU A 483 -36.61 3.01 -23.28
N CYS A 484 -36.18 2.35 -24.36
CA CYS A 484 -37.08 1.55 -25.18
C CYS A 484 -37.31 0.17 -24.56
N GLN A 485 -38.58 -0.22 -24.37
CA GLN A 485 -38.99 -1.50 -23.80
C GLN A 485 -39.52 -2.48 -24.85
N ALA A 486 -39.96 -2.00 -26.02
CA ALA A 486 -40.41 -2.87 -27.11
C ALA A 486 -40.20 -2.22 -28.48
N LEU A 487 -39.81 -3.05 -29.44
CA LEU A 487 -39.69 -2.74 -30.86
C LEU A 487 -40.86 -3.34 -31.63
N GLY A 488 -41.32 -2.63 -32.66
CA GLY A 488 -42.32 -3.19 -33.57
C GLY A 488 -42.67 -2.29 -34.74
N LYS A 489 -43.78 -2.62 -35.40
CA LYS A 489 -44.29 -1.85 -36.53
C LYS A 489 -44.51 -0.38 -36.11
N PRO A 490 -43.97 0.59 -36.87
CA PRO A 490 -44.16 2.00 -36.56
C PRO A 490 -45.65 2.35 -36.43
N ILE A 491 -46.01 2.97 -35.32
CA ILE A 491 -47.36 3.51 -35.10
C ILE A 491 -47.43 4.86 -35.83
N PRO A 492 -48.46 5.14 -36.64
CA PRO A 492 -48.60 6.42 -37.31
C PRO A 492 -48.51 7.58 -36.34
N GLU A 493 -47.62 8.53 -36.64
CA GLU A 493 -47.42 9.74 -35.84
C GLU A 493 -48.70 10.61 -35.86
N PRO A 494 -49.07 11.27 -34.74
CA PRO A 494 -50.09 12.31 -34.76
C PRO A 494 -49.70 13.42 -35.74
N LYS A 495 -50.67 14.20 -36.23
CA LYS A 495 -50.34 15.35 -37.08
C LYS A 495 -49.60 16.40 -36.24
N PRO A 496 -48.47 16.95 -36.72
CA PRO A 496 -47.84 18.12 -36.12
C PRO A 496 -48.82 19.29 -36.03
N LEU A 497 -48.83 19.98 -34.90
CA LEU A 497 -49.68 21.13 -34.63
C LEU A 497 -48.99 22.47 -34.89
N GLU A 498 -47.69 22.45 -35.24
CA GLU A 498 -46.82 23.62 -35.37
C GLU A 498 -46.75 24.43 -34.07
N VAL A 499 -46.76 23.71 -32.93
CA VAL A 499 -46.69 24.28 -31.58
C VAL A 499 -45.32 23.99 -30.98
N ASP A 500 -44.65 25.04 -30.52
CA ASP A 500 -43.39 24.89 -29.78
C ASP A 500 -43.62 24.27 -28.40
N GLY A 501 -42.67 23.45 -27.97
CA GLY A 501 -42.64 22.86 -26.63
C GLY A 501 -41.27 23.08 -25.98
N PHE A 502 -41.28 23.63 -24.77
CA PHE A 502 -40.10 23.90 -23.97
C PHE A 502 -40.20 23.17 -22.63
N PRO A 503 -39.10 22.96 -21.89
CA PRO A 503 -39.18 22.53 -20.50
C PRO A 503 -40.02 23.50 -19.66
N ALA A 504 -40.77 22.98 -18.71
CA ALA A 504 -41.47 23.80 -17.71
C ALA A 504 -40.47 24.51 -16.78
N LYS A 505 -40.91 25.59 -16.12
CA LYS A 505 -40.09 26.35 -15.18
C LYS A 505 -39.54 25.42 -14.09
N GLY A 506 -38.21 25.45 -13.88
CA GLY A 506 -37.54 24.61 -12.89
C GLY A 506 -37.21 23.20 -13.37
N LYS A 507 -37.45 22.87 -14.64
CA LYS A 507 -36.97 21.64 -15.29
C LYS A 507 -35.64 21.90 -16.00
N SER A 508 -34.88 20.83 -16.22
CA SER A 508 -33.59 20.90 -16.89
C SER A 508 -33.74 20.94 -18.42
N GLU A 509 -32.62 21.21 -19.11
CA GLU A 509 -32.56 21.14 -20.58
C GLU A 509 -32.76 19.72 -21.12
N ASN A 510 -32.66 18.68 -20.27
CA ASN A 510 -32.86 17.28 -20.67
C ASN A 510 -34.30 17.00 -21.14
N TYR A 511 -35.24 17.89 -20.81
CA TYR A 511 -36.64 17.82 -21.25
C TYR A 511 -36.87 18.41 -22.64
N SER A 512 -35.95 19.24 -23.16
CA SER A 512 -36.21 20.09 -24.34
C SER A 512 -36.61 19.28 -25.57
N GLY A 513 -35.86 18.22 -25.88
CA GLY A 513 -36.17 17.36 -27.03
C GLY A 513 -37.52 16.63 -26.88
N LEU A 514 -37.87 16.19 -25.67
CA LEU A 514 -39.12 15.47 -25.40
C LEU A 514 -40.33 16.41 -25.40
N CYS A 515 -40.20 17.60 -24.81
CA CYS A 515 -41.25 18.60 -24.79
C CYS A 515 -41.52 19.18 -26.18
N SER A 516 -40.47 19.49 -26.93
CA SER A 516 -40.59 19.99 -28.30
C SER A 516 -41.39 19.00 -29.17
N TRP A 517 -41.05 17.71 -29.11
CA TRP A 517 -41.78 16.70 -29.87
C TRP A 517 -43.20 16.48 -29.33
N ALA A 518 -43.37 16.29 -28.01
CA ALA A 518 -44.67 15.95 -27.43
C ALA A 518 -45.71 17.07 -27.59
N CYS A 519 -45.34 18.33 -27.31
CA CYS A 519 -46.25 19.47 -27.43
C CYS A 519 -46.70 19.69 -28.87
N ASN A 520 -45.77 19.55 -29.83
CA ASN A 520 -46.09 19.62 -31.26
C ASN A 520 -47.04 18.50 -31.73
N HIS A 521 -47.20 17.43 -30.95
CA HIS A 521 -48.09 16.30 -31.26
C HIS A 521 -49.30 16.21 -30.31
N GLY A 522 -49.65 17.33 -29.66
CA GLY A 522 -50.89 17.46 -28.87
C GLY A 522 -50.80 16.93 -27.44
N TYR A 523 -49.61 16.60 -26.94
CA TYR A 523 -49.38 16.18 -25.55
C TYR A 523 -48.36 17.09 -24.87
N CYS A 524 -48.86 18.11 -24.16
CA CYS A 524 -48.02 19.12 -23.51
C CYS A 524 -48.35 19.22 -22.01
N PRO A 525 -47.93 18.24 -21.19
CA PRO A 525 -48.23 18.22 -19.76
C PRO A 525 -47.52 19.40 -19.05
N SER A 526 -48.29 20.28 -18.42
CA SER A 526 -47.77 21.53 -17.82
C SER A 526 -46.79 21.31 -16.66
N GLU A 527 -46.76 20.11 -16.08
CA GLU A 527 -45.78 19.72 -15.05
C GLU A 527 -44.35 19.64 -15.61
N TYR A 528 -44.19 19.23 -16.87
CA TYR A 528 -42.88 18.96 -17.48
C TYR A 528 -42.57 19.89 -18.63
N CYS A 529 -43.59 20.36 -19.35
CA CYS A 529 -43.46 21.14 -20.56
C CYS A 529 -44.25 22.46 -20.49
N SER A 530 -43.86 23.41 -21.32
CA SER A 530 -44.51 24.71 -21.48
C SER A 530 -44.60 25.07 -22.96
N PRO A 531 -45.71 25.67 -23.42
CA PRO A 531 -45.83 26.19 -24.78
C PRO A 531 -44.99 27.47 -25.02
N THR A 532 -44.37 28.03 -23.97
CA THR A 532 -43.51 29.21 -24.06
C THR A 532 -42.19 28.95 -23.35
N LYS A 533 -41.10 29.53 -23.85
CA LYS A 533 -39.75 29.30 -23.30
C LYS A 533 -39.67 29.74 -21.84
N GLN A 534 -39.29 28.81 -20.97
CA GLN A 534 -39.07 29.06 -19.53
C GLN A 534 -37.57 29.00 -19.18
N PRO A 535 -37.13 29.64 -18.08
CA PRO A 535 -35.79 29.41 -17.54
C PRO A 535 -35.60 27.95 -17.10
N THR A 536 -34.56 27.29 -17.62
CA THR A 536 -34.15 25.94 -17.24
C THR A 536 -33.14 25.96 -16.09
N ILE A 537 -33.01 24.83 -15.38
CA ILE A 537 -32.00 24.62 -14.33
C ILE A 537 -30.90 23.68 -14.81
N VAL A 538 -29.71 23.79 -14.21
CA VAL A 538 -28.67 22.76 -14.31
C VAL A 538 -28.77 21.91 -13.04
N PRO A 539 -29.17 20.63 -13.12
CA PRO A 539 -29.24 19.76 -11.95
C PRO A 539 -27.87 19.63 -11.28
N THR A 540 -27.83 19.68 -9.95
CA THR A 540 -26.60 19.41 -9.17
C THR A 540 -26.22 17.94 -9.17
N VAL A 541 -27.19 17.06 -9.43
CA VAL A 541 -27.03 15.62 -9.62
C VAL A 541 -27.73 15.27 -10.93
N SER A 542 -27.10 14.45 -11.76
CA SER A 542 -27.74 13.95 -12.99
C SER A 542 -29.07 13.29 -12.65
N GLU A 543 -30.13 13.67 -13.35
CA GLU A 543 -31.47 13.08 -13.22
C GLU A 543 -31.53 11.61 -13.64
N PHE A 544 -30.43 11.12 -14.22
CA PHE A 544 -30.26 9.76 -14.73
C PHE A 544 -29.25 8.92 -13.93
N LEU A 545 -28.67 9.46 -12.87
CA LEU A 545 -27.79 8.71 -11.97
C LEU A 545 -28.53 8.35 -10.67
N PRO A 546 -28.34 7.13 -10.14
CA PRO A 546 -28.85 6.80 -8.82
C PRO A 546 -28.13 7.63 -7.74
N PRO A 547 -28.79 7.93 -6.60
CA PRO A 547 -28.17 8.67 -5.51
C PRO A 547 -27.13 7.80 -4.78
N ALA A 548 -26.01 8.41 -4.41
CA ALA A 548 -25.05 7.86 -3.46
C ALA A 548 -25.40 8.29 -2.03
N CYS A 549 -24.89 7.56 -1.04
CA CYS A 549 -24.90 8.06 0.32
C CYS A 549 -23.95 9.25 0.45
N THR A 550 -24.42 10.34 1.06
CA THR A 550 -23.63 11.57 1.28
C THR A 550 -23.56 11.97 2.75
N ALA A 551 -24.24 11.24 3.63
CA ALA A 551 -24.12 11.37 5.08
C ALA A 551 -24.59 10.07 5.74
N GLY A 552 -23.95 9.67 6.84
CA GLY A 552 -24.36 8.49 7.58
C GLY A 552 -23.93 8.53 9.04
N THR A 553 -24.46 7.60 9.82
CA THR A 553 -24.16 7.43 11.24
C THR A 553 -23.90 5.97 11.57
N GLY A 554 -23.22 5.71 12.68
CA GLY A 554 -22.91 4.36 13.18
C GLY A 554 -23.12 4.27 14.69
N THR A 555 -23.23 3.06 15.21
CA THR A 555 -23.39 2.84 16.65
C THR A 555 -22.04 2.74 17.36
N GLY A 556 -21.97 3.23 18.60
CA GLY A 556 -20.78 3.14 19.44
C GLY A 556 -19.53 3.70 18.76
N ALA A 557 -18.48 2.87 18.70
CA ALA A 557 -17.17 3.28 18.19
C ALA A 557 -17.14 3.49 16.65
N PHE A 558 -18.12 3.00 15.91
CA PHE A 558 -18.22 3.20 14.45
C PHE A 558 -18.76 4.58 14.06
N GLY A 559 -19.31 5.37 14.99
CA GLY A 559 -19.97 6.65 14.68
C GLY A 559 -19.10 7.61 13.87
N GLY A 560 -17.83 7.77 14.24
CA GLY A 560 -16.87 8.61 13.52
C GLY A 560 -16.50 8.05 12.14
N LEU A 561 -16.32 6.73 12.03
CA LEU A 561 -16.01 6.07 10.75
C LEU A 561 -17.17 6.16 9.76
N CYS A 562 -18.39 5.89 10.21
CA CYS A 562 -19.59 6.00 9.37
C CYS A 562 -19.84 7.44 8.92
N SER A 563 -19.67 8.42 9.81
CA SER A 563 -19.81 9.85 9.46
C SER A 563 -18.84 10.27 8.36
N TYR A 564 -17.59 9.78 8.43
CA TYR A 564 -16.57 10.05 7.42
C TYR A 564 -16.82 9.28 6.11
N ALA A 565 -16.97 7.96 6.19
CA ALA A 565 -17.00 7.11 5.00
C ALA A 565 -18.29 7.26 4.19
N CYS A 566 -19.45 7.37 4.87
CA CYS A 566 -20.73 7.56 4.20
C CYS A 566 -20.83 8.91 3.49
N ASN A 567 -20.01 9.91 3.85
CA ASN A 567 -19.93 11.18 3.12
C ASN A 567 -19.39 11.03 1.69
N PHE A 568 -18.70 9.92 1.40
CA PHE A 568 -18.09 9.62 0.10
C PHE A 568 -18.70 8.37 -0.57
N GLY A 569 -19.93 7.98 -0.20
CA GLY A 569 -20.62 6.82 -0.77
C GLY A 569 -20.23 5.45 -0.19
N PHE A 570 -19.11 5.33 0.54
CA PHE A 570 -18.75 4.08 1.22
C PHE A 570 -19.54 3.96 2.54
N CYS A 571 -20.75 3.42 2.47
CA CYS A 571 -21.67 3.32 3.61
C CYS A 571 -22.21 1.89 3.78
N PRO A 572 -21.42 0.96 4.35
CA PRO A 572 -21.81 -0.43 4.50
C PRO A 572 -22.99 -0.56 5.47
N ARG A 573 -24.13 -1.11 5.00
CA ARG A 573 -25.40 -1.11 5.75
C ARG A 573 -25.39 -1.94 7.03
N LEU A 574 -24.40 -2.82 7.16
CA LEU A 574 -24.23 -3.71 8.32
C LEU A 574 -23.52 -3.01 9.49
N ALA A 575 -22.83 -1.89 9.24
CA ALA A 575 -22.19 -1.06 10.27
C ALA A 575 -22.76 0.36 10.35
N CYS A 576 -23.24 0.89 9.23
CA CYS A 576 -23.65 2.28 9.09
C CYS A 576 -25.09 2.42 8.59
N THR A 577 -25.75 3.50 9.01
CA THR A 577 -27.05 3.94 8.51
C THR A 577 -26.86 5.19 7.66
N CYS A 578 -27.22 5.13 6.39
CA CYS A 578 -27.24 6.30 5.52
C CYS A 578 -28.36 7.28 5.96
N THR A 579 -28.01 8.53 6.24
CA THR A 579 -28.93 9.57 6.72
C THR A 579 -29.14 10.69 5.70
N GLY A 580 -28.33 10.74 4.64
CA GLY A 580 -28.45 11.69 3.53
C GLY A 580 -28.03 11.08 2.20
N GLU A 581 -28.71 11.48 1.13
CA GLU A 581 -28.52 10.97 -0.23
C GLU A 581 -28.34 12.12 -1.23
N GLY A 582 -27.51 11.92 -2.23
CA GLY A 582 -27.21 12.95 -3.24
C GLY A 582 -26.24 12.46 -4.31
N GLY A 583 -25.58 13.40 -4.98
CA GLY A 583 -24.51 13.09 -5.92
C GLY A 583 -23.29 12.54 -5.18
N LEU A 584 -22.57 11.60 -5.79
CA LEU A 584 -21.38 11.02 -5.20
C LEU A 584 -20.29 12.09 -5.00
N HIS A 585 -19.93 12.35 -3.75
CA HIS A 585 -18.72 13.11 -3.44
C HIS A 585 -17.50 12.23 -3.71
N GLN A 586 -16.60 12.70 -4.57
CA GLN A 586 -15.39 11.95 -4.89
C GLN A 586 -14.53 11.78 -3.63
N PRO A 587 -14.18 10.54 -3.24
CA PRO A 587 -13.33 10.32 -2.09
C PRO A 587 -11.93 10.90 -2.33
N PRO A 588 -11.23 11.34 -1.27
CA PRO A 588 -9.80 11.64 -1.36
C PRO A 588 -9.01 10.45 -1.94
N ALA A 589 -7.89 10.74 -2.60
CA ALA A 589 -7.01 9.70 -3.10
C ALA A 589 -6.50 8.82 -1.95
N ALA A 590 -6.51 7.51 -2.17
CA ALA A 590 -5.93 6.57 -1.22
C ALA A 590 -4.40 6.71 -1.21
N GLY A 591 -3.81 6.87 -0.02
CA GLY A 591 -2.38 6.82 0.22
C GLY A 591 -1.89 5.39 0.51
N ILE A 592 -0.65 5.29 0.97
CA ILE A 592 0.01 4.01 1.31
C ILE A 592 -0.38 3.43 2.68
N ALA A 593 -1.11 4.21 3.48
CA ALA A 593 -1.61 3.77 4.77
C ALA A 593 -2.79 2.80 4.56
N SER A 594 -2.90 1.83 5.45
CA SER A 594 -4.02 0.91 5.54
C SER A 594 -4.61 0.95 6.95
N GLY A 595 -5.83 0.46 7.10
CA GLY A 595 -6.50 0.35 8.38
C GLY A 595 -7.03 -1.05 8.60
N SER A 596 -7.05 -1.48 9.85
CA SER A 596 -7.74 -2.71 10.28
C SER A 596 -8.43 -2.46 11.63
N PRO A 597 -9.56 -3.10 11.92
CA PRO A 597 -10.23 -2.89 13.19
C PRO A 597 -9.38 -3.36 14.37
N LEU A 598 -9.41 -2.61 15.48
CA LEU A 598 -8.79 -2.99 16.76
C LEU A 598 -9.54 -4.12 17.48
N ARG A 599 -10.82 -4.30 17.15
CA ARG A 599 -11.70 -5.31 17.73
C ARG A 599 -11.93 -6.43 16.74
N THR A 600 -12.42 -7.56 17.23
CA THR A 600 -12.77 -8.73 16.41
C THR A 600 -14.02 -8.51 15.56
N ASP A 601 -14.79 -7.46 15.83
CA ASP A 601 -15.99 -7.12 15.06
C ASP A 601 -15.62 -6.77 13.62
N THR A 602 -16.43 -7.24 12.66
CA THR A 602 -16.23 -6.92 11.24
C THR A 602 -16.61 -5.46 11.02
N ASP A 603 -15.64 -4.63 10.65
CA ASP A 603 -15.84 -3.20 10.35
C ASP A 603 -16.34 -2.96 8.92
N HIS A 604 -16.57 -4.02 8.15
CA HIS A 604 -16.98 -4.00 6.76
C HIS A 604 -16.09 -3.10 5.87
N GLY A 605 -14.79 -3.04 6.18
CA GLY A 605 -13.80 -2.27 5.43
C GLY A 605 -13.76 -0.78 5.77
N LEU A 606 -14.47 -0.32 6.81
CA LEU A 606 -14.47 1.08 7.23
C LEU A 606 -13.07 1.59 7.60
N CYS A 607 -12.29 0.84 8.38
CA CYS A 607 -10.93 1.24 8.73
C CYS A 607 -10.03 1.24 7.49
N GLU A 608 -10.15 0.25 6.61
CA GLU A 608 -9.37 0.21 5.37
C GLU A 608 -9.67 1.43 4.48
N PHE A 609 -10.95 1.76 4.29
CA PHE A 609 -11.37 2.91 3.50
C PHE A 609 -10.91 4.24 4.12
N ALA A 610 -11.09 4.41 5.42
CA ALA A 610 -10.82 5.65 6.12
C ALA A 610 -9.32 5.91 6.33
N CYS A 611 -8.58 4.91 6.83
CA CYS A 611 -7.16 5.07 7.15
C CYS A 611 -6.32 5.32 5.89
N SER A 612 -6.68 4.68 4.77
CA SER A 612 -6.04 4.96 3.48
C SER A 612 -6.27 6.37 2.96
N ARG A 613 -7.24 7.11 3.51
CA ARG A 613 -7.61 8.48 3.10
C ARG A 613 -7.38 9.52 4.19
N GLY A 614 -6.49 9.21 5.15
CA GLY A 614 -6.02 10.14 6.16
C GLY A 614 -6.90 10.25 7.41
N TYR A 615 -7.99 9.48 7.51
CA TYR A 615 -8.82 9.43 8.71
C TYR A 615 -8.69 8.06 9.39
N CYS A 616 -7.84 7.95 10.40
CA CYS A 616 -7.58 6.68 11.09
C CYS A 616 -7.72 6.85 12.61
N PRO A 617 -8.94 6.73 13.17
CA PRO A 617 -9.15 6.92 14.60
C PRO A 617 -8.55 5.76 15.41
N ASP A 618 -7.57 6.08 16.27
CA ASP A 618 -6.82 5.11 17.09
C ASP A 618 -7.66 4.38 18.15
N THR A 619 -8.92 4.79 18.36
CA THR A 619 -9.85 4.13 19.29
C THR A 619 -10.54 2.92 18.68
N ILE A 620 -10.56 2.80 17.35
CA ILE A 620 -11.22 1.70 16.64
C ILE A 620 -10.40 1.09 15.51
N CYS A 621 -9.44 1.82 14.94
CA CYS A 621 -8.58 1.35 13.86
C CYS A 621 -7.12 1.22 14.30
N THR A 622 -6.47 0.19 13.78
CA THR A 622 -5.02 0.05 13.74
C THR A 622 -4.52 0.53 12.40
N ARG A 623 -3.59 1.49 12.41
CA ARG A 623 -2.89 1.92 11.21
C ARG A 623 -1.85 0.87 10.80
N GLY A 624 -1.82 0.56 9.52
CA GLY A 624 -0.77 -0.22 8.87
C GLY A 624 -0.27 0.49 7.62
N TYR A 625 0.68 -0.14 6.94
CA TYR A 625 1.09 0.26 5.60
C TYR A 625 1.14 -0.97 4.72
N THR A 626 0.59 -0.85 3.53
CA THR A 626 0.54 -1.95 2.58
C THR A 626 1.96 -2.30 2.13
N ILE A 627 2.27 -3.59 2.12
CA ILE A 627 3.56 -4.12 1.65
C ILE A 627 3.28 -4.87 0.37
N ASP A 628 4.01 -4.48 -0.69
CA ASP A 628 3.99 -5.19 -1.95
C ASP A 628 4.33 -6.68 -1.70
N PRO A 629 3.53 -7.64 -2.19
CA PRO A 629 3.86 -9.06 -2.07
C PRO A 629 5.30 -9.41 -2.49
N ASP A 630 5.84 -8.74 -3.51
CA ASP A 630 7.21 -8.94 -3.99
C ASP A 630 8.27 -8.29 -3.08
N ASP A 631 7.87 -7.35 -2.22
CA ASP A 631 8.72 -6.70 -1.23
C ASP A 631 8.59 -7.30 0.17
N LYS A 632 7.90 -8.42 0.34
CA LYS A 632 7.76 -9.11 1.63
C LYS A 632 9.06 -9.78 2.08
N CYS A 633 9.40 -9.65 3.36
CA CYS A 633 10.61 -10.25 3.94
C CYS A 633 10.66 -11.78 3.73
N GLN A 634 11.87 -12.29 3.46
CA GLN A 634 12.16 -13.71 3.33
C GLN A 634 13.34 -14.05 4.24
N GLU A 635 13.18 -15.04 5.13
CA GLU A 635 14.24 -15.44 6.06
C GLU A 635 15.48 -15.99 5.34
N THR A 636 15.32 -16.48 4.11
CA THR A 636 16.43 -16.95 3.25
C THR A 636 17.33 -15.83 2.74
N ASP A 637 16.92 -14.57 2.86
CA ASP A 637 17.71 -13.40 2.43
C ASP A 637 18.66 -12.89 3.54
N ALA A 638 18.69 -13.55 4.70
CA ALA A 638 19.52 -13.13 5.84
C ALA A 638 21.03 -13.28 5.55
N THR A 639 21.82 -12.26 5.92
CA THR A 639 23.27 -12.20 5.73
C THR A 639 24.07 -12.09 7.03
N PHE A 640 23.39 -11.91 8.17
CA PHE A 640 24.03 -11.79 9.48
C PHE A 640 24.90 -13.02 9.81
N SER A 641 26.16 -12.80 10.21
CA SER A 641 27.06 -13.88 10.60
C SER A 641 26.84 -14.30 12.06
N ARG A 642 26.86 -15.60 12.33
CA ARG A 642 26.80 -16.16 13.70
C ARG A 642 28.17 -16.49 14.29
N GLU A 643 29.25 -16.03 13.65
CA GLU A 643 30.60 -16.19 14.15
C GLU A 643 30.81 -15.39 15.44
N GLU A 644 31.48 -15.99 16.43
CA GLU A 644 31.88 -15.27 17.64
C GLU A 644 33.15 -14.48 17.35
N MET A 645 33.11 -13.19 17.69
CA MET A 645 34.27 -12.30 17.56
C MET A 645 35.19 -12.42 18.76
N ARG A 646 36.49 -12.18 18.53
CA ARG A 646 37.47 -12.06 19.62
C ARG A 646 37.01 -10.97 20.60
N ALA A 647 37.03 -11.27 21.89
CA ALA A 647 36.79 -10.27 22.92
C ALA A 647 37.77 -9.09 22.75
N GLY A 648 37.24 -7.87 22.86
CA GLY A 648 38.05 -6.66 22.93
C GLY A 648 38.78 -6.56 24.27
N SER A 649 39.78 -5.69 24.30
CA SER A 649 40.53 -5.31 25.48
C SER A 649 40.15 -3.89 25.87
N HIS A 650 39.91 -3.66 27.15
CA HIS A 650 39.71 -2.31 27.68
C HIS A 650 41.03 -1.61 27.94
N TYR A 651 40.96 -0.27 27.99
CA TYR A 651 42.00 0.55 28.57
C TYR A 651 42.08 0.26 30.08
N ASP A 652 43.23 -0.24 30.53
CA ASP A 652 43.52 -0.47 31.95
C ASP A 652 43.93 0.88 32.56
N VAL A 653 42.95 1.68 32.95
CA VAL A 653 43.14 3.09 33.29
C VAL A 653 44.03 3.23 34.54
N PRO A 654 45.29 3.73 34.45
CA PRO A 654 46.12 3.98 35.63
C PRO A 654 45.48 5.03 36.57
N MET A 655 44.54 5.80 36.01
CA MET A 655 43.74 6.82 36.69
C MET A 655 42.57 6.23 37.51
N LEU A 656 42.08 5.02 37.21
CA LEU A 656 41.02 4.33 37.98
C LEU A 656 41.58 3.20 38.87
N ASP A 657 42.71 2.61 38.49
CA ASP A 657 43.48 1.68 39.32
C ASP A 657 44.98 2.05 39.29
N PRO A 658 45.53 2.59 40.40
CA PRO A 658 46.93 3.01 40.48
C PRO A 658 47.93 1.84 40.53
N THR A 659 47.48 0.58 40.59
CA THR A 659 48.36 -0.61 40.58
C THR A 659 48.67 -1.11 39.17
N THR A 660 48.00 -0.56 38.17
CA THR A 660 48.15 -0.93 36.76
C THR A 660 49.39 -0.25 36.13
N PRO A 661 50.25 -0.96 35.38
CA PRO A 661 51.45 -0.37 34.77
C PRO A 661 51.12 0.85 33.91
N SER A 662 51.88 1.94 34.06
CA SER A 662 51.68 3.16 33.29
C SER A 662 52.09 2.95 31.82
N ALA A 663 51.10 2.93 30.94
CA ALA A 663 51.19 2.96 29.48
C ALA A 663 51.83 1.74 28.80
N THR A 664 51.04 1.07 27.95
CA THR A 664 51.58 0.24 26.88
C THR A 664 51.76 1.09 25.61
N ASN A 665 52.42 0.53 24.60
CA ASN A 665 52.53 1.17 23.29
C ASN A 665 51.39 0.77 22.34
N ASN A 666 50.27 0.28 22.87
CA ASN A 666 49.15 -0.16 22.06
C ASN A 666 48.26 1.02 21.68
N GLN A 667 47.84 1.03 20.42
CA GLN A 667 46.77 1.86 19.89
C GLN A 667 45.68 0.95 19.33
N TYR A 668 44.41 1.27 19.61
CA TYR A 668 43.28 0.48 19.14
C TYR A 668 42.47 1.20 18.07
N ILE A 669 41.95 0.43 17.12
CA ILE A 669 40.88 0.84 16.21
C ILE A 669 39.80 -0.24 16.13
N THR A 670 38.57 0.14 16.41
CA THR A 670 37.38 -0.69 16.25
C THR A 670 36.76 -0.46 14.90
N ILE A 671 36.73 -1.48 14.05
CA ILE A 671 36.04 -1.44 12.76
C ILE A 671 34.69 -2.14 12.92
N VAL A 672 33.60 -1.44 12.59
CA VAL A 672 32.22 -1.92 12.69
C VAL A 672 31.64 -2.14 11.30
N ASN A 673 31.31 -3.39 10.99
CA ASN A 673 30.79 -3.82 9.70
C ASN A 673 29.27 -4.07 9.76
N MET A 674 28.48 -3.07 9.37
CA MET A 674 27.02 -3.17 9.22
C MET A 674 26.61 -3.32 7.75
N THR A 675 27.42 -4.03 6.97
CA THR A 675 27.16 -4.35 5.55
C THR A 675 26.88 -5.85 5.40
N PRO A 676 26.23 -6.30 4.30
CA PRO A 676 26.04 -7.72 4.04
C PRO A 676 27.34 -8.43 3.57
N TYR A 677 28.48 -7.74 3.52
CA TYR A 677 29.74 -8.26 3.01
C TYR A 677 30.72 -8.56 4.13
N ARG A 678 31.52 -9.62 3.98
CA ARG A 678 32.65 -9.86 4.89
C ARG A 678 33.81 -8.95 4.52
N PHE A 679 34.44 -8.33 5.53
CA PHE A 679 35.74 -7.71 5.37
C PHE A 679 36.80 -8.74 5.68
N LYS A 680 37.51 -9.19 4.65
CA LYS A 680 38.55 -10.21 4.78
C LYS A 680 39.91 -9.54 4.83
N TYR A 681 40.67 -9.84 5.88
CA TYR A 681 41.98 -9.26 6.12
C TYR A 681 43.03 -9.88 5.20
N LEU A 682 43.74 -9.05 4.45
CA LEU A 682 44.78 -9.46 3.52
C LEU A 682 46.12 -9.52 4.26
N LYS A 683 46.29 -10.57 5.06
CA LYS A 683 47.44 -10.79 5.94
C LYS A 683 48.80 -10.69 5.22
N ASP A 684 48.89 -11.21 3.99
CA ASP A 684 50.14 -11.20 3.20
C ASP A 684 50.45 -9.85 2.53
N GLN A 685 49.46 -8.96 2.41
CA GLN A 685 49.61 -7.63 1.80
C GLN A 685 49.81 -6.53 2.85
N SER A 686 49.52 -6.86 4.10
CA SER A 686 49.61 -5.93 5.24
C SER A 686 51.03 -5.91 5.80
N ASN A 687 51.51 -4.75 6.22
CA ASN A 687 52.90 -4.54 6.61
C ASN A 687 53.05 -3.52 7.75
N PHE A 688 54.06 -3.71 8.58
CA PHE A 688 54.29 -2.96 9.81
C PHE A 688 55.80 -2.73 10.00
N TYR A 689 56.24 -1.47 10.04
CA TYR A 689 57.63 -1.07 10.21
C TYR A 689 57.81 -0.36 11.56
N GLN A 690 58.71 -0.90 12.39
CA GLN A 690 58.92 -0.48 13.78
C GLN A 690 57.64 -0.53 14.65
N MET A 691 56.71 -1.43 14.30
CA MET A 691 55.50 -1.73 15.06
C MET A 691 54.99 -3.15 14.75
N ARG A 692 53.97 -3.61 15.48
CA ARG A 692 53.23 -4.86 15.25
C ARG A 692 51.73 -4.58 15.10
N GLY A 693 51.04 -5.39 14.30
CA GLY A 693 49.59 -5.28 14.10
C GLY A 693 48.84 -6.58 14.35
N ASP A 694 47.75 -6.53 15.10
CA ASP A 694 46.75 -7.60 15.21
C ASP A 694 45.44 -7.17 14.54
N PHE A 695 45.25 -7.66 13.32
CA PHE A 695 44.09 -7.46 12.49
C PHE A 695 43.53 -8.83 12.05
N GLY A 696 42.28 -8.85 11.61
CA GLY A 696 41.69 -10.03 11.03
C GLY A 696 40.29 -9.77 10.50
N ASP A 697 39.65 -10.83 10.02
CA ASP A 697 38.35 -10.76 9.36
C ASP A 697 37.26 -10.17 10.26
N ILE A 698 36.32 -9.48 9.61
CA ILE A 698 35.16 -8.86 10.25
C ILE A 698 33.92 -9.29 9.46
N PRO A 699 33.17 -10.28 9.97
CA PRO A 699 31.97 -10.77 9.33
C PRO A 699 30.85 -9.70 9.26
N PRO A 700 29.84 -9.89 8.39
CA PRO A 700 28.64 -9.07 8.38
C PRO A 700 27.96 -8.99 9.76
N GLY A 701 27.65 -7.78 10.22
CA GLY A 701 26.95 -7.52 11.49
C GLY A 701 27.83 -7.44 12.73
N HIS A 702 29.14 -7.51 12.57
CA HIS A 702 30.09 -7.58 13.69
C HIS A 702 31.03 -6.38 13.73
N SER A 703 31.71 -6.23 14.87
CA SER A 703 32.85 -5.33 15.00
C SER A 703 34.09 -6.08 15.48
N ARG A 704 35.26 -5.50 15.21
CA ARG A 704 36.55 -5.99 15.72
C ARG A 704 37.40 -4.84 16.18
N GLN A 705 37.87 -4.90 17.42
CA GLN A 705 38.96 -4.06 17.90
C GLN A 705 40.29 -4.65 17.40
N CYS A 706 41.00 -3.89 16.58
CA CYS A 706 42.31 -4.22 16.05
C CYS A 706 43.39 -3.49 16.85
N VAL A 707 44.59 -4.07 16.92
CA VAL A 707 45.70 -3.55 17.76
C VAL A 707 46.87 -3.13 16.89
N MET A 708 47.46 -1.97 17.22
CA MET A 708 48.70 -1.45 16.64
C MET A 708 49.67 -1.19 17.79
N GLU A 709 50.71 -2.01 17.94
CA GLU A 709 51.71 -1.94 19.02
C GLU A 709 52.99 -1.27 18.50
N TYR A 710 53.29 -0.06 18.97
CA TYR A 710 54.45 0.73 18.54
C TYR A 710 55.75 0.31 19.27
N ALA A 711 56.93 0.51 18.66
CA ALA A 711 58.21 0.13 19.26
C ALA A 711 58.57 0.94 20.52
N VAL A 712 59.24 0.27 21.48
CA VAL A 712 59.69 0.83 22.78
C VAL A 712 61.10 1.46 22.76
N SER A 713 61.91 1.26 21.70
CA SER A 713 63.31 1.74 21.68
C SER A 713 63.84 2.10 20.28
N GLY A 714 64.46 3.28 20.16
CA GLY A 714 65.11 3.82 18.95
C GLY A 714 65.12 5.35 18.98
N THR A 715 66.09 6.04 18.40
CA THR A 715 66.31 7.50 18.55
C THR A 715 65.27 8.40 17.87
N SER A 716 64.21 7.85 17.25
CA SER A 716 63.06 8.62 16.75
C SER A 716 61.87 7.69 16.47
N ARG A 717 60.67 8.01 16.97
CA ARG A 717 59.39 7.35 16.60
C ARG A 717 58.73 8.01 15.37
N VAL A 718 59.44 8.92 14.70
CA VAL A 718 58.93 9.75 13.60
C VAL A 718 58.59 8.93 12.35
N ASP A 719 59.19 7.75 12.17
CA ASP A 719 58.99 6.88 11.01
C ASP A 719 58.28 5.55 11.31
N ASP A 720 57.69 5.38 12.50
CA ASP A 720 56.83 4.24 12.83
C ASP A 720 55.59 4.24 11.93
N LYS A 721 55.33 3.14 11.21
CA LYS A 721 54.21 3.08 10.26
C LYS A 721 53.71 1.67 9.97
N GLY A 722 52.42 1.54 9.73
CA GLY A 722 51.79 0.26 9.37
C GLY A 722 50.60 0.43 8.43
N GLU A 723 50.27 -0.63 7.69
CA GLU A 723 49.16 -0.69 6.74
C GLU A 723 48.48 -2.05 6.81
N ALA A 724 47.19 -2.06 7.13
CA ALA A 724 46.34 -3.24 7.19
C ALA A 724 45.30 -3.20 6.07
N TYR A 725 45.39 -4.13 5.11
CA TYR A 725 44.54 -4.15 3.92
C TYR A 725 43.38 -5.14 4.06
N TYR A 726 42.22 -4.75 3.51
CA TYR A 726 41.00 -5.53 3.50
C TYR A 726 40.41 -5.65 2.09
N GLU A 727 39.89 -6.83 1.76
CA GLU A 727 38.97 -7.02 0.65
C GLU A 727 37.52 -7.09 1.15
N VAL A 728 36.59 -6.51 0.39
CA VAL A 728 35.16 -6.59 0.68
C VAL A 728 34.57 -7.73 -0.15
N VAL A 729 34.43 -8.90 0.48
CA VAL A 729 34.08 -10.15 -0.21
C VAL A 729 32.74 -10.04 -0.92
N GLY A 730 32.71 -10.46 -2.20
CA GLY A 730 31.52 -10.35 -3.05
C GLY A 730 31.42 -9.04 -3.84
N THR A 731 32.41 -8.15 -3.71
CA THR A 731 32.53 -6.90 -4.48
C THR A 731 33.92 -6.77 -5.11
N SER A 732 34.16 -5.70 -5.87
CA SER A 732 35.51 -5.32 -6.33
C SER A 732 36.25 -4.39 -5.37
N HIS A 733 35.66 -4.08 -4.22
CA HIS A 733 36.14 -3.02 -3.33
C HIS A 733 37.21 -3.50 -2.35
N ARG A 734 38.11 -2.58 -2.02
CA ARG A 734 39.16 -2.74 -1.02
C ARG A 734 39.28 -1.47 -0.18
N PHE A 735 39.72 -1.63 1.05
CA PHE A 735 40.06 -0.52 1.93
C PHE A 735 41.26 -0.89 2.79
N ASN A 736 41.85 0.08 3.48
CA ASN A 736 42.92 -0.18 4.41
C ASN A 736 42.89 0.77 5.61
N ILE A 737 43.54 0.34 6.69
CA ILE A 737 43.79 1.14 7.87
C ILE A 737 45.29 1.40 7.95
N LYS A 738 45.69 2.64 8.16
CA LYS A 738 47.10 3.04 8.24
C LYS A 738 47.42 3.60 9.63
N ALA A 739 48.49 3.10 10.24
CA ALA A 739 49.07 3.63 11.47
C ALA A 739 50.20 4.60 11.12
N ARG A 740 50.17 5.84 11.62
CA ARG A 740 51.14 6.89 11.31
C ARG A 740 51.53 7.67 12.57
N THR A 741 52.60 8.46 12.48
CA THR A 741 53.06 9.34 13.55
C THR A 741 53.31 10.75 13.04
N HIS A 742 53.03 11.77 13.85
CA HIS A 742 53.30 13.19 13.55
C HIS A 742 53.93 13.90 14.75
N PHE A 743 55.24 13.80 14.92
CA PHE A 743 55.94 14.50 16.01
C PHE A 743 56.37 15.91 15.59
N PRO A 744 56.29 16.93 16.47
CA PRO A 744 55.95 16.86 17.89
C PRO A 744 54.48 17.23 18.23
N ASP A 745 53.48 16.84 17.42
CA ASP A 745 52.07 17.19 17.68
C ASP A 745 51.57 16.68 19.05
N LYS A 746 50.56 17.37 19.62
CA LYS A 746 49.88 16.99 20.88
C LYS A 746 49.36 15.55 20.82
N TYR A 747 48.73 15.19 19.71
CA TYR A 747 48.23 13.84 19.40
C TYR A 747 49.13 13.21 18.35
N ASN A 748 50.31 12.81 18.76
CA ASN A 748 51.41 12.38 17.89
C ASN A 748 51.20 11.00 17.23
N LEU A 749 50.23 10.20 17.68
CA LEU A 749 49.78 8.98 16.98
C LEU A 749 48.59 9.31 16.08
N ARG A 750 48.57 8.71 14.89
CA ARG A 750 47.56 8.96 13.85
C ARG A 750 47.04 7.64 13.28
N THR A 751 45.74 7.57 13.09
CA THR A 751 45.09 6.48 12.37
C THR A 751 44.39 6.99 11.12
N VAL A 752 44.71 6.44 9.95
CA VAL A 752 44.02 6.78 8.69
C VAL A 752 43.08 5.66 8.30
N VAL A 753 41.81 5.99 8.11
CA VAL A 753 40.82 5.09 7.50
C VAL A 753 40.74 5.44 6.01
N ASP A 754 41.23 4.54 5.16
CA ASP A 754 41.31 4.74 3.71
C ASP A 754 40.34 3.85 2.96
N LEU A 755 39.19 4.42 2.58
CA LEU A 755 38.16 3.79 1.77
C LEU A 755 38.28 4.17 0.29
N SER A 756 39.41 4.71 -0.16
CA SER A 756 39.54 5.20 -1.54
C SER A 756 39.52 4.09 -2.59
N GLY A 757 39.97 2.87 -2.25
CA GLY A 757 39.76 1.67 -3.07
C GLY A 757 38.29 1.23 -3.17
N TRP A 758 37.43 1.84 -2.35
CA TRP A 758 35.97 1.77 -2.40
C TRP A 758 35.35 3.02 -3.05
N GLY A 759 36.15 4.05 -3.33
CA GLY A 759 35.68 5.33 -3.85
C GLY A 759 34.90 6.17 -2.82
N LEU A 760 35.16 5.99 -1.52
CA LEU A 760 34.48 6.68 -0.41
C LEU A 760 35.41 7.65 0.37
N GLY A 761 36.60 7.93 -0.18
CA GLY A 761 37.57 8.85 0.40
C GLY A 761 38.34 8.28 1.58
N MET A 762 39.01 9.16 2.32
CA MET A 762 39.76 8.79 3.52
C MET A 762 39.74 9.90 4.57
N ARG A 763 39.96 9.53 5.85
CA ARG A 763 40.18 10.47 6.94
C ARG A 763 41.38 10.06 7.78
N GLU A 764 42.23 11.03 8.07
CA GLU A 764 43.26 10.94 9.10
C GLU A 764 42.66 11.39 10.44
N TYR A 765 42.79 10.54 11.44
CA TYR A 765 42.32 10.78 12.80
C TYR A 765 43.49 11.05 13.73
N GLU A 766 43.28 11.99 14.64
CA GLU A 766 44.10 12.14 15.83
C GLU A 766 43.72 11.04 16.82
N ASP A 767 44.71 10.25 17.26
CA ASP A 767 44.49 9.21 18.26
C ASP A 767 44.43 9.87 19.65
N PRO A 768 43.36 9.64 20.47
CA PRO A 768 43.13 10.42 21.68
C PRO A 768 44.19 10.18 22.78
N ASP A 769 44.57 8.93 22.97
CA ASP A 769 45.61 8.47 23.90
C ASP A 769 45.97 7.00 23.56
N THR A 770 47.06 6.50 24.12
CA THR A 770 47.37 5.06 24.13
C THR A 770 46.23 4.25 24.73
N GLU A 771 45.99 3.05 24.18
CA GLU A 771 44.93 2.13 24.59
C GLU A 771 43.49 2.68 24.53
N VAL A 772 43.26 3.87 23.98
CA VAL A 772 41.91 4.38 23.68
C VAL A 772 41.55 4.00 22.25
N SER A 773 40.42 3.32 22.08
CA SER A 773 39.99 2.86 20.75
C SER A 773 39.34 3.98 19.95
N LEU A 774 39.85 4.23 18.74
CA LEU A 774 39.10 4.92 17.70
C LEU A 774 38.05 3.98 17.10
N SER A 775 36.92 4.51 16.66
CA SER A 775 35.85 3.70 16.05
C SER A 775 35.59 4.13 14.62
N PHE A 776 35.42 3.17 13.72
CA PHE A 776 34.99 3.38 12.35
C PHE A 776 33.76 2.53 12.05
N VAL A 777 32.71 3.14 11.51
CA VAL A 777 31.44 2.47 11.22
C VAL A 777 31.08 2.65 9.75
N ILE A 778 30.65 1.57 9.12
CA ILE A 778 30.11 1.59 7.75
C ILE A 778 28.90 0.65 7.61
N THR A 779 27.90 1.09 6.85
CA THR A 779 26.72 0.33 6.46
C THR A 779 26.36 0.61 5.00
N GLY A 780 25.58 -0.27 4.39
CA GLY A 780 25.11 -0.10 3.00
C GLY A 780 25.43 -1.28 2.08
N SER A 781 25.10 -1.12 0.80
CA SER A 781 25.42 -2.09 -0.25
C SER A 781 25.51 -1.47 -1.63
N GLU A 782 25.99 -2.23 -2.62
CA GLU A 782 26.05 -1.81 -4.02
C GLU A 782 24.70 -1.29 -4.57
N THR A 783 23.59 -1.82 -4.06
CA THR A 783 22.24 -1.48 -4.52
C THR A 783 21.56 -0.38 -3.70
N TYR A 784 22.01 -0.15 -2.46
CA TYR A 784 21.45 0.86 -1.57
C TYR A 784 22.27 2.17 -1.57
N GLY A 785 23.58 2.08 -1.78
CA GLY A 785 24.56 3.11 -1.42
C GLY A 785 25.17 2.84 -0.04
N TYR A 786 26.23 3.57 0.30
CA TYR A 786 27.01 3.39 1.53
C TYR A 786 26.93 4.62 2.43
N HIS A 787 26.86 4.39 3.74
CA HIS A 787 27.00 5.40 4.79
C HIS A 787 28.19 5.02 5.68
N HIS A 788 29.07 5.98 5.99
CA HIS A 788 30.28 5.72 6.76
C HIS A 788 30.64 6.90 7.67
N SER A 789 31.40 6.62 8.74
CA SER A 789 31.69 7.60 9.82
C SER A 789 32.87 8.53 9.56
N LEU A 790 33.37 8.62 8.31
CA LEU A 790 34.46 9.56 7.99
C LEU A 790 34.03 11.03 8.18
N SER A 791 32.77 11.34 7.92
CA SER A 791 32.19 12.69 8.07
C SER A 791 30.68 12.60 8.26
N PHE A 792 30.10 13.59 8.95
CA PHE A 792 28.65 13.72 9.10
C PHE A 792 27.92 13.86 7.76
N GLU A 793 28.55 14.43 6.73
CA GLU A 793 27.95 14.64 5.39
C GLU A 793 27.52 13.34 4.69
N ASN A 794 28.04 12.19 5.12
CA ASN A 794 27.63 10.88 4.59
C ASN A 794 26.27 10.41 5.12
N THR A 795 25.66 11.17 6.02
CA THR A 795 24.36 10.90 6.62
C THR A 795 23.61 12.21 6.82
N GLN A 796 22.30 12.23 6.58
CA GLN A 796 21.52 13.46 6.78
C GLN A 796 21.28 13.73 8.27
N ASP A 797 21.14 15.00 8.64
CA ASP A 797 20.71 15.39 9.99
C ASP A 797 19.36 14.77 10.35
N ALA A 798 18.42 14.73 9.39
CA ALA A 798 17.16 13.99 9.44
C ALA A 798 17.34 12.50 9.06
N TRP A 799 18.15 11.77 9.84
CA TRP A 799 18.52 10.40 9.49
C TRP A 799 17.33 9.42 9.54
N MET A 800 16.36 9.58 10.46
CA MET A 800 15.19 8.70 10.50
C MET A 800 14.37 8.86 9.23
N ARG A 801 14.16 10.10 8.79
CA ARG A 801 13.47 10.43 7.54
C ARG A 801 14.19 9.86 6.33
N SER A 802 15.52 9.89 6.31
CA SER A 802 16.33 9.32 5.23
C SER A 802 16.12 7.80 5.04
N ILE A 803 15.70 7.09 6.10
CA ILE A 803 15.41 5.65 6.08
C ILE A 803 13.92 5.33 6.34
N TYR A 804 13.02 6.29 6.10
CA TYR A 804 11.58 6.20 6.39
C TYR A 804 10.94 4.92 5.86
N ASP A 805 11.23 4.54 4.62
CA ASP A 805 10.70 3.32 3.99
C ASP A 805 11.07 2.02 4.74
N ASN A 806 12.17 2.05 5.48
CA ASN A 806 12.71 0.90 6.22
C ASN A 806 12.13 0.81 7.64
N ILE A 807 11.87 1.95 8.27
CA ILE A 807 11.47 1.99 9.68
C ILE A 807 9.97 2.25 9.89
N ARG A 808 9.23 2.81 8.93
CA ARG A 808 7.81 3.18 9.12
C ARG A 808 6.91 2.00 9.54
N ASN A 809 7.25 0.78 9.11
CA ASN A 809 6.51 -0.46 9.40
C ASN A 809 7.00 -1.17 10.66
N ARG A 810 7.99 -0.61 11.36
CA ARG A 810 8.51 -1.16 12.60
C ARG A 810 7.80 -0.51 13.77
N ARG A 811 7.64 -1.25 14.85
CA ARG A 811 7.19 -0.66 16.11
C ARG A 811 8.28 0.27 16.64
N VAL A 812 7.92 1.26 17.45
CA VAL A 812 8.90 2.15 18.11
C VAL A 812 9.95 1.34 18.87
N LYS A 813 9.54 0.27 19.56
CA LYS A 813 10.44 -0.67 20.24
C LYS A 813 11.31 -1.53 19.34
N ASP A 814 11.18 -1.42 18.02
CA ASP A 814 12.00 -2.14 17.05
C ASP A 814 12.98 -1.24 16.30
N VAL A 815 12.98 0.06 16.59
CA VAL A 815 13.92 1.06 16.06
C VAL A 815 14.99 1.37 17.09
N VAL A 816 16.23 1.50 16.63
CA VAL A 816 17.39 1.91 17.44
C VAL A 816 17.70 3.38 17.21
N MET A 817 18.05 4.12 18.26
CA MET A 817 18.43 5.53 18.16
C MET A 817 19.51 5.91 19.18
N PRO A 818 20.36 6.92 18.91
CA PRO A 818 21.24 7.48 19.93
C PRO A 818 20.45 8.27 20.97
N GLY A 819 20.94 8.27 22.21
CA GLY A 819 20.43 9.12 23.27
C GLY A 819 21.53 9.79 24.09
N THR A 820 21.18 10.86 24.80
CA THR A 820 22.11 11.58 25.66
C THR A 820 21.63 11.62 27.11
N HIS A 821 22.55 11.38 28.03
CA HIS A 821 22.28 11.38 29.45
C HIS A 821 22.42 12.78 30.04
N ASP A 822 21.48 13.14 30.93
CA ASP A 822 21.34 14.46 31.54
C ASP A 822 21.53 15.59 30.51
N SER A 823 20.77 15.51 29.42
CA SER A 823 21.05 16.16 28.14
C SER A 823 21.16 17.69 28.20
N GLY A 824 20.58 18.32 29.21
CA GLY A 824 20.65 19.77 29.42
C GLY A 824 21.92 20.25 30.13
N MET A 825 22.80 19.35 30.59
CA MET A 825 24.06 19.68 31.25
C MET A 825 25.19 19.92 30.24
N SER A 826 24.95 20.83 29.30
CA SER A 826 25.92 21.30 28.30
C SER A 826 26.92 22.33 28.85
N LYS A 827 26.59 22.91 30.01
CA LYS A 827 27.33 23.93 30.74
C LYS A 827 26.99 23.84 32.22
N ILE A 828 27.78 24.49 33.06
CA ILE A 828 27.41 24.73 34.47
C ILE A 828 26.68 26.08 34.57
N GLY A 829 25.39 26.01 34.86
CA GLY A 829 24.45 27.11 34.93
C GLY A 829 24.50 27.92 36.22
N LYS A 830 23.39 28.62 36.49
CA LYS A 830 23.26 29.61 37.56
C LYS A 830 23.31 28.99 38.96
N PHE A 831 22.59 27.90 39.19
CA PHE A 831 22.42 27.31 40.53
C PHE A 831 23.46 26.21 40.76
N LYS A 832 24.23 26.31 41.83
CA LYS A 832 25.34 25.39 42.12
C LYS A 832 25.32 24.96 43.58
N TRP A 833 25.20 23.66 43.80
CA TRP A 833 25.39 23.01 45.09
C TRP A 833 26.66 22.15 45.03
N GLN A 834 27.84 22.79 44.98
CA GLN A 834 29.15 22.13 44.85
C GLN A 834 29.41 21.41 43.51
N GLY A 835 28.52 21.54 42.52
CA GLY A 835 28.74 21.02 41.15
C GLY A 835 29.75 21.85 40.35
N THR A 836 30.56 21.17 39.53
CA THR A 836 31.60 21.76 38.67
C THR A 836 31.55 21.16 37.26
N LYS A 837 32.33 21.71 36.31
CA LYS A 837 32.48 21.11 34.97
C LYS A 837 32.90 19.64 35.08
N HIS A 838 33.83 19.34 35.98
CA HIS A 838 34.39 17.99 36.17
C HIS A 838 33.39 17.00 36.79
N THR A 839 32.51 17.45 37.68
CA THR A 839 31.67 16.57 38.50
C THR A 839 30.21 16.52 38.06
N THR A 840 29.77 17.41 37.16
CA THR A 840 28.34 17.58 36.87
C THR A 840 28.01 17.79 35.39
N GLN A 841 28.92 18.32 34.57
CA GLN A 841 28.64 18.51 33.15
C GLN A 841 28.75 17.18 32.39
N THR A 842 27.67 16.72 31.75
CA THR A 842 27.59 15.42 31.03
C THR A 842 27.61 15.58 29.52
N GLN A 843 27.42 16.80 29.00
CA GLN A 843 27.44 17.08 27.57
C GLN A 843 28.33 18.28 27.24
N ALA A 844 28.90 18.30 26.03
CA ALA A 844 29.69 19.44 25.55
C ALA A 844 28.81 20.53 24.88
N PHE A 845 27.60 20.18 24.43
CA PHE A 845 26.80 21.05 23.55
C PHE A 845 25.33 21.12 23.95
N GLY A 846 24.65 22.20 23.55
CA GLY A 846 23.19 22.31 23.62
C GLY A 846 22.47 21.25 22.79
N LEU A 847 21.16 21.14 22.97
CA LEU A 847 20.35 20.07 22.42
C LEU A 847 20.32 20.08 20.88
N TYR A 848 20.41 21.26 20.25
CA TYR A 848 20.46 21.38 18.79
C TYR A 848 21.65 20.61 18.20
N THR A 849 22.85 20.78 18.76
CA THR A 849 24.04 20.07 18.28
C THR A 849 23.94 18.58 18.60
N GLN A 850 23.39 18.18 19.76
CA GLN A 850 23.16 16.77 20.08
C GLN A 850 22.17 16.10 19.09
N LEU A 851 21.10 16.80 18.69
CA LEU A 851 20.20 16.35 17.62
C LEU A 851 20.95 16.20 16.30
N ARG A 852 21.84 17.16 15.98
CA ARG A 852 22.77 17.08 14.85
C ARG A 852 23.94 16.13 15.07
N THR A 853 24.17 15.49 16.19
CA THR A 853 25.09 14.34 16.25
C THR A 853 24.34 13.02 16.02
N GLY A 854 23.01 13.04 16.06
CA GLY A 854 22.14 11.90 15.76
C GLY A 854 21.16 11.54 16.88
N ALA A 855 21.27 12.16 18.06
CA ALA A 855 20.42 11.83 19.20
C ALA A 855 18.93 12.08 18.92
N ARG A 856 18.08 11.17 19.38
CA ARG A 856 16.60 11.30 19.33
C ARG A 856 15.93 10.98 20.65
N TYR A 857 16.72 10.68 21.67
CA TYR A 857 16.24 10.37 23.01
C TYR A 857 17.02 11.19 24.03
N PHE A 858 16.34 11.97 24.85
CA PHE A 858 16.93 12.95 25.75
C PHE A 858 16.43 12.73 27.18
N ASP A 859 17.36 12.53 28.12
CA ASP A 859 17.07 12.50 29.56
C ASP A 859 17.21 13.92 30.13
N LEU A 860 16.09 14.52 30.53
CA LEU A 860 16.03 15.92 31.01
C LEU A 860 15.46 15.96 32.42
N ARG A 861 16.06 16.74 33.31
CA ARG A 861 15.59 16.92 34.69
C ARG A 861 15.26 18.37 34.98
N PRO A 862 14.11 18.88 34.50
CA PRO A 862 13.73 20.28 34.71
C PRO A 862 13.35 20.49 36.19
N ALA A 863 13.88 21.55 36.78
CA ALA A 863 13.53 21.98 38.12
C ALA A 863 13.61 23.50 38.26
N ARG A 864 13.07 24.00 39.37
CA ARG A 864 13.17 25.42 39.80
C ARG A 864 13.77 25.53 41.18
N VAL A 865 14.23 26.73 41.54
CA VAL A 865 14.72 27.03 42.89
C VAL A 865 13.77 28.03 43.57
N ILE A 866 13.13 27.60 44.65
CA ILE A 866 12.13 28.35 45.40
C ILE A 866 12.75 29.63 45.96
N GLY A 867 12.10 30.77 45.77
CA GLY A 867 12.57 32.05 46.33
C GLY A 867 13.81 32.66 45.65
N GLN A 868 14.35 32.02 44.59
CA GLN A 868 15.40 32.58 43.72
C GLN A 868 14.92 32.69 42.26
N ASP A 869 13.63 32.94 42.09
CA ASP A 869 12.89 32.83 40.84
C ASP A 869 13.39 33.83 39.77
N ASP A 870 13.88 33.30 38.65
CA ASP A 870 14.17 34.03 37.42
C ASP A 870 13.14 33.78 36.30
N GLY A 871 12.03 33.11 36.63
CA GLY A 871 10.97 32.77 35.70
C GLY A 871 11.27 31.57 34.81
N GLU A 872 12.39 30.88 35.00
CA GLU A 872 12.85 29.79 34.12
C GLU A 872 12.90 28.44 34.84
N PHE A 873 12.64 27.37 34.08
CA PHE A 873 13.03 26.02 34.48
C PHE A 873 14.46 25.77 34.01
N HIS A 874 15.32 25.32 34.90
CA HIS A 874 16.68 24.90 34.56
C HIS A 874 16.75 23.38 34.56
N ILE A 875 17.61 22.81 33.71
CA ILE A 875 17.88 21.37 33.71
C ILE A 875 18.97 21.08 34.73
N PHE A 876 18.82 20.05 35.56
CA PHE A 876 19.76 19.75 36.65
C PHE A 876 20.41 18.38 36.50
N HIS A 877 21.61 18.26 37.05
CA HIS A 877 22.23 16.98 37.37
C HIS A 877 22.69 17.04 38.82
N VAL A 878 22.05 16.22 39.66
CA VAL A 878 22.26 16.17 41.10
C VAL A 878 22.24 14.72 41.60
N VAL A 879 22.92 14.46 42.72
CA VAL A 879 23.09 13.11 43.27
C VAL A 879 21.78 12.42 43.68
N ASN A 880 20.85 13.17 44.28
CA ASN A 880 19.50 12.71 44.64
C ASN A 880 18.62 13.92 44.97
N THR A 881 17.48 14.03 44.29
CA THR A 881 16.56 15.17 44.43
C THR A 881 15.82 15.19 45.77
N LYS A 882 15.69 14.05 46.46
CA LYS A 882 14.95 13.89 47.73
C LYS A 882 15.81 14.07 48.99
N ASN A 883 17.12 14.26 48.86
CA ASN A 883 17.99 14.48 50.02
C ASN A 883 17.78 15.89 50.62
N SER A 884 17.94 16.02 51.94
CA SER A 884 17.93 17.34 52.61
C SER A 884 19.14 18.21 52.26
N ILE A 885 20.24 17.58 51.82
CA ILE A 885 21.42 18.23 51.27
C ILE A 885 21.67 17.67 49.87
N VAL A 886 21.51 18.52 48.85
CA VAL A 886 21.71 18.16 47.44
C VAL A 886 23.09 18.63 46.97
N ALA A 887 23.75 17.82 46.14
CA ALA A 887 25.02 18.17 45.48
C ALA A 887 24.88 18.05 43.96
N GLY A 888 25.41 19.03 43.22
CA GLY A 888 25.32 19.14 41.77
C GLY A 888 25.13 20.58 41.31
N ALA A 889 24.59 20.78 40.12
CA ALA A 889 24.39 22.10 39.53
C ALA A 889 23.26 22.08 38.49
N SER A 890 22.75 23.27 38.18
CA SER A 890 21.92 23.50 37.00
C SER A 890 22.78 23.59 35.75
N GLY A 891 22.16 23.37 34.59
CA GLY A 891 22.74 23.47 33.25
C GLY A 891 22.00 24.51 32.42
N ASP A 892 21.53 24.11 31.24
CA ASP A 892 20.74 24.97 30.37
C ASP A 892 19.29 25.16 30.86
N THR A 893 18.59 26.14 30.29
CA THR A 893 17.17 26.35 30.59
C THR A 893 16.28 25.53 29.68
N LEU A 894 15.12 25.11 30.18
CA LEU A 894 14.12 24.40 29.37
C LEU A 894 13.64 25.26 28.19
N THR A 895 13.61 26.58 28.33
CA THR A 895 13.30 27.50 27.22
C THR A 895 14.30 27.36 26.07
N ASN A 896 15.60 27.25 26.38
CA ASN A 896 16.63 27.02 25.36
C ASN A 896 16.50 25.62 24.74
N ILE A 897 16.19 24.60 25.55
CA ILE A 897 15.90 23.25 25.05
C ILE A 897 14.75 23.26 24.03
N VAL A 898 13.65 23.95 24.34
CA VAL A 898 12.51 24.08 23.41
C VAL A 898 12.91 24.82 22.13
N ALA A 899 13.70 25.89 22.24
CA ALA A 899 14.19 26.63 21.08
C ALA A 899 15.07 25.75 20.17
N ASP A 900 15.96 24.94 20.76
CA ASP A 900 16.83 24.01 20.04
C ASP A 900 16.05 22.92 19.31
N VAL A 901 15.06 22.31 19.97
CA VAL A 901 14.17 21.29 19.36
C VAL A 901 13.36 21.89 18.21
N ASN A 902 12.81 23.09 18.40
CA ASN A 902 12.05 23.78 17.36
C ASN A 902 12.95 24.10 16.15
N LYS A 903 14.15 24.65 16.39
CA LYS A 903 15.11 24.94 15.33
C LYS A 903 15.46 23.69 14.54
N PHE A 904 15.77 22.59 15.22
CA PHE A 904 16.10 21.33 14.55
C PHE A 904 14.91 20.79 13.75
N THR A 905 13.71 20.76 14.32
CA THR A 905 12.53 20.21 13.62
C THR A 905 12.03 21.09 12.47
N ASP A 906 12.31 22.40 12.49
CA ASP A 906 12.11 23.30 11.35
C ASP A 906 13.10 22.98 10.20
N GLU A 907 14.36 22.68 10.53
CA GLU A 907 15.43 22.41 9.55
C GLU A 907 15.45 20.94 9.07
N SER A 908 14.96 20.01 9.89
CA SER A 908 15.02 18.55 9.69
C SER A 908 13.66 17.89 10.02
N PRO A 909 12.62 18.12 9.19
CA PRO A 909 11.28 17.58 9.42
C PRO A 909 11.23 16.06 9.18
N GLY A 910 10.26 15.41 9.83
CA GLY A 910 9.98 13.98 9.65
C GLY A 910 10.63 13.08 10.70
N GLU A 911 11.25 13.66 11.73
CA GLU A 911 11.94 12.94 12.81
C GLU A 911 11.01 12.69 14.00
N VAL A 912 11.32 11.66 14.80
CA VAL A 912 10.64 11.36 16.06
C VAL A 912 11.61 11.61 17.20
N ILE A 913 11.28 12.52 18.10
CA ILE A 913 12.16 12.95 19.21
C ILE A 913 11.47 12.65 20.54
N PHE A 914 12.18 11.97 21.44
CA PHE A 914 11.73 11.63 22.79
C PHE A 914 12.40 12.56 23.80
N LEU A 915 11.62 13.42 24.44
CA LEU A 915 12.03 14.22 25.58
C LEU A 915 11.49 13.54 26.83
N TRP A 916 12.38 12.88 27.56
CA TRP A 916 12.04 12.17 28.77
C TRP A 916 12.38 13.05 29.98
N LEU A 917 11.36 13.57 30.66
CA LEU A 917 11.50 14.50 31.77
C LEU A 917 11.41 13.76 33.10
N LYS A 918 12.51 13.69 33.87
CA LYS A 918 12.61 13.01 35.16
C LYS A 918 12.53 13.96 36.35
N ASP A 919 12.25 13.37 37.52
CA ASP A 919 12.23 13.94 38.88
C ASP A 919 11.15 15.01 39.14
N LEU A 920 10.95 15.97 38.24
CA LEU A 920 9.93 17.04 38.31
C LEU A 920 9.82 17.68 39.70
N VAL A 921 10.87 18.40 40.11
CA VAL A 921 10.97 18.97 41.47
C VAL A 921 11.19 20.49 41.50
N ALA A 922 10.82 21.10 42.63
CA ALA A 922 11.25 22.42 43.04
C ALA A 922 12.22 22.29 44.22
N PHE A 923 13.42 22.85 44.09
CA PHE A 923 14.47 22.84 45.10
C PHE A 923 14.36 24.05 46.04
N GLU A 924 14.63 23.84 47.32
CA GLU A 924 14.93 24.95 48.23
C GLU A 924 16.26 25.65 47.83
N PRO A 925 16.50 26.90 48.26
CA PRO A 925 17.79 27.57 48.09
C PRO A 925 18.98 26.79 48.68
N PHE A 926 20.18 27.08 48.19
CA PHE A 926 21.43 26.52 48.72
C PHE A 926 21.57 26.73 50.24
N GLU A 927 21.16 27.89 50.74
CA GLU A 927 21.26 28.22 52.18
C GLU A 927 20.40 27.31 53.07
N LYS A 928 19.43 26.60 52.49
CA LYS A 928 18.54 25.66 53.17
C LYS A 928 18.83 24.19 52.82
N GLY A 929 19.97 23.90 52.21
CA GLY A 929 20.39 22.54 51.87
C GLY A 929 19.93 22.04 50.49
N GLY A 930 19.07 22.78 49.78
CA GLY A 930 18.74 22.42 48.39
C GLY A 930 17.79 21.25 48.22
N GLY A 931 17.11 20.77 49.28
CA GLY A 931 16.19 19.64 49.17
C GLY A 931 15.00 19.91 48.23
N GLY A 932 14.64 18.90 47.44
CA GLY A 932 13.56 18.97 46.45
C GLY A 932 12.20 18.51 46.99
N ARG A 933 11.14 19.17 46.51
CA ARG A 933 9.74 18.70 46.63
C ARG A 933 9.13 18.54 45.23
N PRO A 934 8.07 17.71 45.05
CA PRO A 934 7.28 17.71 43.83
C PRO A 934 6.79 19.11 43.44
N LEU A 935 6.66 19.37 42.14
CA LEU A 935 6.07 20.61 41.63
C LEU A 935 4.62 20.75 42.10
N ASP A 936 4.23 21.96 42.47
CA ASP A 936 2.84 22.30 42.76
C ASP A 936 2.02 22.55 41.48
N GLN A 937 0.74 22.87 41.63
CA GLN A 937 -0.16 23.12 40.50
C GLN A 937 0.34 24.26 39.61
N LYS A 938 0.72 25.40 40.20
CA LYS A 938 1.14 26.58 39.44
C LYS A 938 2.44 26.31 38.71
N GLU A 939 3.40 25.68 39.40
CA GLU A 939 4.68 25.32 38.81
C GLU A 939 4.51 24.32 37.66
N THR A 940 3.59 23.37 37.78
CA THR A 940 3.30 22.41 36.71
C THR A 940 2.60 23.06 35.51
N GLU A 941 1.65 23.97 35.74
CA GLU A 941 1.02 24.76 34.68
C GLU A 941 2.06 25.61 33.91
N GLU A 942 3.03 26.20 34.63
CA GLU A 942 4.12 26.96 34.03
C GLU A 942 5.08 26.04 33.24
N LEU A 943 5.41 24.85 33.74
CA LEU A 943 6.18 23.84 33.02
C LEU A 943 5.46 23.46 31.70
N PHE A 944 4.16 23.19 31.77
CA PHE A 944 3.35 22.86 30.59
C PHE A 944 3.26 24.02 29.60
N ALA A 945 3.19 25.27 30.08
CA ALA A 945 3.23 26.43 29.21
C ALA A 945 4.55 26.56 28.43
N VAL A 946 5.69 26.20 29.04
CA VAL A 946 6.99 26.16 28.34
C VAL A 946 7.03 25.02 27.33
N LEU A 947 6.64 23.80 27.72
CA LEU A 947 6.56 22.64 26.82
C LEU A 947 5.58 22.86 25.67
N GLY A 948 4.52 23.63 25.92
CA GLY A 948 3.49 24.12 25.01
C GLY A 948 4.04 24.94 23.82
N LYS A 949 5.28 25.42 23.91
CA LYS A 949 5.97 26.17 22.84
C LYS A 949 6.70 25.27 21.83
N ILE A 950 6.79 23.95 22.05
CA ILE A 950 7.32 23.00 21.05
C ILE A 950 6.35 22.90 19.86
N LYS A 951 6.79 23.19 18.63
CA LYS A 951 5.87 23.31 17.47
C LYS A 951 5.24 21.97 17.06
N ASN A 952 6.05 20.93 16.90
CA ASN A 952 5.64 19.65 16.33
C ASN A 952 5.38 18.57 17.40
N ARG A 953 4.68 18.90 18.50
CA ARG A 953 4.36 17.86 19.51
C ARG A 953 3.47 16.77 18.91
N CYS A 954 3.62 15.54 19.38
CA CYS A 954 2.69 14.47 19.01
C CYS A 954 1.38 14.68 19.78
N SER A 955 0.43 15.46 19.29
CA SER A 955 -0.82 15.76 20.01
C SER A 955 -1.93 14.73 19.76
N GLY A 956 -2.74 14.43 20.78
CA GLY A 956 -4.00 13.69 20.62
C GLY A 956 -3.85 12.17 20.53
N LEU A 957 -2.71 11.61 20.93
CA LEU A 957 -2.52 10.16 20.98
C LEU A 957 -3.15 9.61 22.27
N GLU A 958 -4.20 8.81 22.12
CA GLU A 958 -4.86 8.16 23.26
C GLU A 958 -4.38 6.71 23.45
N VAL A 959 -4.33 6.28 24.71
CA VAL A 959 -4.12 4.88 25.11
C VAL A 959 -5.30 4.44 26.00
N PRO A 960 -6.47 4.09 25.42
CA PRO A 960 -7.63 3.69 26.21
C PRO A 960 -7.35 2.47 27.09
N LYS A 961 -7.81 2.50 28.36
CA LYS A 961 -7.66 1.37 29.28
C LYS A 961 -8.24 0.08 28.69
N GLY A 962 -7.43 -0.98 28.62
CA GLY A 962 -7.84 -2.32 28.20
C GLY A 962 -7.97 -2.54 26.68
N VAL A 963 -7.76 -1.52 25.84
CA VAL A 963 -7.91 -1.62 24.37
C VAL A 963 -6.83 -0.85 23.59
N GLY A 964 -6.17 0.14 24.20
CA GLY A 964 -5.16 1.00 23.56
C GLY A 964 -3.77 0.38 23.49
N ARG A 965 -3.03 0.70 22.41
CA ARG A 965 -1.61 0.35 22.24
C ARG A 965 -0.73 1.46 22.81
N GLN A 966 0.15 1.11 23.75
CA GLN A 966 1.18 2.02 24.23
C GLN A 966 2.15 2.40 23.10
N PHE A 967 2.87 3.51 23.26
CA PHE A 967 3.67 4.10 22.19
C PHE A 967 4.79 3.20 21.68
N GLN A 968 5.39 2.40 22.54
CA GLN A 968 6.44 1.47 22.12
C GLN A 968 5.92 0.38 21.16
N ASP A 969 4.62 0.10 21.15
CA ASP A 969 3.95 -0.92 20.33
C ASP A 969 3.30 -0.35 19.06
N ARG A 970 3.31 0.97 18.91
CA ARG A 970 2.84 1.67 17.70
C ARG A 970 3.91 1.69 16.63
N LEU A 971 3.49 1.80 15.37
CA LEU A 971 4.40 1.86 14.24
C LEU A 971 5.11 3.22 14.20
N MET A 972 6.40 3.23 13.86
CA MET A 972 7.20 4.46 13.75
C MET A 972 6.59 5.43 12.73
N GLY A 973 6.01 4.91 11.64
CA GLY A 973 5.33 5.72 10.63
C GLY A 973 4.15 6.53 11.20
N GLU A 974 3.46 6.02 12.22
CA GLU A 974 2.35 6.76 12.86
C GLU A 974 2.82 8.12 13.39
N PHE A 975 4.02 8.17 13.97
CA PHE A 975 4.63 9.38 14.54
C PHE A 975 5.30 10.24 13.47
N MET A 976 6.02 9.62 12.53
CA MET A 976 6.70 10.32 11.45
C MET A 976 5.73 11.06 10.51
N ASP A 977 4.52 10.50 10.32
CA ASP A 977 3.48 11.07 9.45
C ASP A 977 2.65 12.18 10.15
N MET A 978 2.82 12.39 11.45
CA MET A 978 2.13 13.47 12.18
C MET A 978 2.59 14.86 11.71
N ASN A 979 1.81 15.88 12.06
CA ASN A 979 2.11 17.28 11.71
C ASN A 979 2.33 17.48 10.19
N GLY A 980 1.52 16.81 9.38
CA GLY A 980 1.62 16.86 7.92
C GLY A 980 2.87 16.17 7.35
N GLY A 981 3.42 15.17 8.06
CA GLY A 981 4.68 14.50 7.71
C GLY A 981 5.94 15.21 8.24
N SER A 982 5.78 16.20 9.11
CA SER A 982 6.89 16.92 9.75
C SER A 982 7.47 16.15 10.95
N GLY A 983 7.02 14.92 11.20
CA GLY A 983 7.40 14.13 12.37
C GLY A 983 6.77 14.68 13.65
N CYS A 984 7.19 14.17 14.79
CA CYS A 984 6.67 14.67 16.05
C CYS A 984 7.59 14.47 17.27
N VAL A 985 7.39 15.32 18.27
CA VAL A 985 8.12 15.35 19.55
C VAL A 985 7.23 14.77 20.65
N LEU A 986 7.68 13.69 21.27
CA LEU A 986 7.06 13.04 22.42
C LEU A 986 7.65 13.61 23.71
N VAL A 987 6.81 14.26 24.51
CA VAL A 987 7.18 14.72 25.86
C VAL A 987 6.62 13.72 26.86
N ILE A 988 7.49 13.02 27.58
CA ILE A 988 7.11 11.98 28.54
C ILE A 988 7.59 12.39 29.92
N LEU A 989 6.66 12.50 30.86
CA LEU A 989 6.88 12.86 32.25
C LEU A 989 7.07 11.60 33.09
N GLU A 990 8.15 11.57 33.88
CA GLU A 990 8.47 10.59 34.91
C GLU A 990 8.79 11.32 36.21
N GLY A 991 8.13 10.94 37.31
CA GLY A 991 8.29 11.61 38.61
C GLY A 991 6.96 11.99 39.24
N GLU A 992 6.99 12.38 40.51
CA GLU A 992 5.79 12.72 41.28
C GLU A 992 5.43 14.20 41.06
N VAL A 993 4.14 14.50 40.89
CA VAL A 993 3.59 15.87 40.97
C VAL A 993 2.70 15.97 42.21
N ALA A 994 2.43 17.19 42.69
CA ALA A 994 1.57 17.38 43.86
C ALA A 994 0.14 16.84 43.64
N ASP A 995 -0.54 16.47 44.73
CA ASP A 995 -1.91 15.98 44.70
C ASP A 995 -2.86 17.00 44.05
N GLY A 996 -3.73 16.52 43.15
CA GLY A 996 -4.71 17.36 42.43
C GLY A 996 -4.19 18.03 41.16
N VAL A 997 -2.93 17.80 40.79
CA VAL A 997 -2.33 18.31 39.54
C VAL A 997 -2.45 17.29 38.42
N PRO A 998 -2.81 17.68 37.18
CA PRO A 998 -2.78 16.77 36.04
C PRO A 998 -1.37 16.23 35.78
N ASP A 999 -1.23 14.91 35.72
CA ASP A 999 0.05 14.22 35.50
C ASP A 999 0.37 13.99 34.00
N SER A 1000 -0.54 14.38 33.09
CA SER A 1000 -0.38 14.37 31.63
C SER A 1000 -1.42 15.26 30.93
N LEU A 1001 -1.14 15.65 29.68
CA LEU A 1001 -2.07 16.36 28.77
C LEU A 1001 -1.99 15.78 27.34
N PRO A 1002 -2.61 14.60 27.07
CA PRO A 1002 -2.50 13.93 25.77
C PRO A 1002 -2.92 14.77 24.57
N LYS A 1003 -3.98 15.58 24.71
CA LYS A 1003 -4.45 16.52 23.66
C LYS A 1003 -3.40 17.56 23.28
N GLU A 1004 -2.52 17.91 24.22
CA GLU A 1004 -1.44 18.86 24.02
C GLU A 1004 -0.10 18.16 23.69
N GLY A 1005 -0.06 16.83 23.69
CA GLY A 1005 1.14 16.04 23.39
C GLY A 1005 2.12 15.91 24.55
N ILE A 1006 1.61 15.97 25.79
CA ILE A 1006 2.36 15.74 27.02
C ILE A 1006 1.84 14.46 27.66
N TYR A 1007 2.74 13.51 27.91
CA TYR A 1007 2.40 12.14 28.25
C TYR A 1007 3.05 11.68 29.54
N ARG A 1008 2.56 10.56 30.06
CA ARG A 1008 3.01 9.96 31.31
C ARG A 1008 3.69 8.61 31.08
N ASP A 1009 4.84 8.41 31.72
CA ASP A 1009 5.51 7.12 31.82
C ASP A 1009 4.59 6.04 32.42
N ASN A 1010 4.78 4.77 32.08
CA ASN A 1010 3.99 3.65 32.61
C ASN A 1010 2.46 3.68 32.34
N VAL A 1011 1.97 4.74 31.69
CA VAL A 1011 0.60 4.88 31.18
C VAL A 1011 0.62 4.86 29.66
N HIS A 1012 1.43 5.74 29.07
CA HIS A 1012 1.48 5.92 27.62
C HIS A 1012 2.65 5.16 26.98
N MET A 1013 3.76 5.01 27.70
CA MET A 1013 4.95 4.31 27.24
C MET A 1013 5.65 3.59 28.39
N TYR A 1014 6.00 2.32 28.17
CA TYR A 1014 6.83 1.53 29.09
C TYR A 1014 8.29 1.53 28.62
N ARG A 1015 9.21 1.62 29.57
CA ARG A 1015 10.65 1.67 29.34
C ARG A 1015 11.37 0.76 30.34
N PHE A 1016 12.39 0.06 29.85
CA PHE A 1016 13.41 -0.56 30.69
C PHE A 1016 14.68 0.31 30.65
N ASP A 1017 15.02 0.93 31.78
CA ASP A 1017 16.21 1.77 31.96
C ASP A 1017 16.98 1.23 33.17
N HIS A 1018 17.93 0.33 32.92
CA HIS A 1018 18.78 -0.25 33.96
C HIS A 1018 20.12 0.48 34.03
N TRP A 1019 20.44 0.94 35.22
CA TRP A 1019 21.71 1.59 35.52
C TRP A 1019 22.72 0.55 35.98
N PRO A 1020 23.78 0.29 35.20
CA PRO A 1020 24.71 -0.80 35.52
C PRO A 1020 25.55 -0.56 36.77
N THR A 1021 25.57 0.65 37.35
CA THR A 1021 26.43 1.04 38.51
C THR A 1021 27.84 0.45 38.36
N ALA A 1022 28.66 1.09 37.54
CA ALA A 1022 29.94 0.59 37.10
C ALA A 1022 31.01 1.69 37.22
N THR A 1023 32.11 1.38 37.90
CA THR A 1023 33.29 2.27 38.00
C THR A 1023 34.37 1.94 36.97
N ILE A 1024 34.24 0.81 36.26
CA ILE A 1024 35.14 0.39 35.17
C ILE A 1024 34.37 -0.14 33.94
N PRO A 1025 34.93 0.00 32.71
CA PRO A 1025 34.29 -0.41 31.46
C PRO A 1025 33.82 -1.86 31.36
N ASP A 1026 34.61 -2.80 31.89
CA ASP A 1026 34.32 -4.23 31.81
C ASP A 1026 33.01 -4.60 32.52
N THR A 1027 32.66 -3.86 33.58
CA THR A 1027 31.38 -4.05 34.29
C THR A 1027 30.19 -3.57 33.46
N ILE A 1028 30.33 -2.49 32.69
CA ILE A 1028 29.29 -2.02 31.76
C ILE A 1028 29.01 -3.11 30.73
N ILE A 1029 30.05 -3.61 30.05
CA ILE A 1029 29.89 -4.63 29.00
C ILE A 1029 29.27 -5.89 29.56
N LYS A 1030 29.78 -6.43 30.67
CA LYS A 1030 29.24 -7.67 31.26
C LYS A 1030 27.75 -7.55 31.61
N LYS A 1031 27.33 -6.42 32.19
CA LYS A 1031 25.93 -6.19 32.56
C LYS A 1031 25.06 -5.97 31.33
N THR A 1032 25.43 -5.04 30.44
CA THR A 1032 24.65 -4.73 29.24
C THR A 1032 24.59 -5.90 28.27
N ALA A 1033 25.68 -6.67 28.08
CA ALA A 1033 25.66 -7.88 27.26
C ALA A 1033 24.80 -8.98 27.88
N ALA A 1034 24.80 -9.14 29.20
CA ALA A 1034 23.92 -10.09 29.88
C ALA A 1034 22.44 -9.71 29.70
N GLU A 1035 22.11 -8.42 29.72
CA GLU A 1035 20.75 -7.93 29.43
C GLU A 1035 20.35 -8.20 27.97
N LEU A 1036 21.24 -7.92 27.02
CA LEU A 1036 20.98 -8.17 25.59
C LEU A 1036 20.87 -9.67 25.28
N ALA A 1037 21.57 -10.52 26.02
CA ALA A 1037 21.53 -11.97 25.87
C ALA A 1037 20.28 -12.62 26.50
N ASP A 1038 19.45 -11.87 27.24
CA ASP A 1038 18.23 -12.40 27.84
C ASP A 1038 17.23 -12.87 26.76
N PRO A 1039 16.90 -14.17 26.69
CA PRO A 1039 15.92 -14.70 25.74
C PRO A 1039 14.55 -14.01 25.79
N ALA A 1040 14.15 -13.46 26.95
CA ALA A 1040 12.90 -12.73 27.11
C ALA A 1040 12.85 -11.43 26.26
N ARG A 1041 14.01 -10.90 25.88
CA ARG A 1041 14.15 -9.69 25.04
C ARG A 1041 14.29 -9.98 23.56
N HIS A 1042 14.37 -11.26 23.17
CA HIS A 1042 14.49 -11.64 21.77
C HIS A 1042 13.28 -11.17 20.96
N LYS A 1043 13.55 -10.56 19.81
CA LYS A 1043 12.57 -10.02 18.86
C LYS A 1043 11.96 -11.13 18.01
N LYS A 1044 11.26 -12.08 18.65
CA LYS A 1044 10.62 -13.26 18.04
C LYS A 1044 9.10 -13.30 18.30
N ASN A 1045 8.42 -14.25 17.65
CA ASN A 1045 6.95 -14.36 17.60
C ASN A 1045 6.28 -14.37 18.99
N GLY A 1046 5.39 -13.41 19.24
CA GLY A 1046 4.34 -13.51 20.27
C GLY A 1046 4.73 -13.35 21.76
N THR A 1047 5.97 -12.99 22.12
CA THR A 1047 6.30 -12.74 23.53
C THR A 1047 6.07 -11.27 23.93
N GLU A 1048 5.15 -11.05 24.87
CA GLU A 1048 4.74 -9.74 25.41
C GLU A 1048 5.83 -8.98 26.19
N LYS A 1049 7.02 -9.57 26.42
CA LYS A 1049 8.11 -8.98 27.22
C LYS A 1049 9.15 -8.18 26.42
N GLN A 1050 8.84 -7.76 25.19
CA GLN A 1050 9.72 -6.85 24.44
C GLN A 1050 9.49 -5.42 24.94
N GLU A 1051 10.31 -4.98 25.89
CA GLU A 1051 10.32 -3.63 26.46
C GLU A 1051 11.14 -2.66 25.59
N PHE A 1052 10.84 -1.36 25.67
CA PHE A 1052 11.70 -0.31 25.09
C PHE A 1052 12.94 -0.14 25.97
N MET A 1053 14.09 -0.65 25.53
CA MET A 1053 15.32 -0.75 26.32
C MET A 1053 16.26 0.44 26.09
N VAL A 1054 16.62 1.13 27.17
CA VAL A 1054 17.71 2.10 27.20
C VAL A 1054 18.99 1.42 27.66
N ALA A 1055 19.97 1.30 26.76
CA ALA A 1055 21.29 0.77 27.09
C ALA A 1055 22.23 1.91 27.49
N GLN A 1056 22.66 1.87 28.75
CA GLN A 1056 23.53 2.87 29.37
C GLN A 1056 25.01 2.58 29.08
N TRP A 1057 25.65 3.40 28.24
CA TRP A 1057 27.08 3.32 27.94
C TRP A 1057 27.84 4.43 28.67
N GLN A 1058 27.70 4.46 29.99
CA GLN A 1058 28.28 5.47 30.89
C GLN A 1058 28.78 4.87 32.21
N LEU A 1059 29.86 5.46 32.77
CA LEU A 1059 30.39 5.10 34.08
C LEU A 1059 29.69 5.90 35.18
N THR A 1060 29.63 5.32 36.39
CA THR A 1060 29.15 5.98 37.61
C THR A 1060 30.33 6.21 38.56
N PRO A 1061 31.22 7.17 38.27
CA PRO A 1061 32.39 7.45 39.10
C PRO A 1061 31.99 8.01 40.47
N ASP A 1062 32.82 7.79 41.48
CA ASP A 1062 32.67 8.51 42.74
C ASP A 1062 33.09 9.98 42.59
N PHE A 1063 32.82 10.78 43.63
CA PHE A 1063 33.12 12.21 43.63
C PHE A 1063 34.62 12.49 43.45
N THR A 1064 35.49 11.69 44.07
CA THR A 1064 36.94 11.86 43.99
C THR A 1064 37.45 11.64 42.57
N THR A 1065 36.99 10.57 41.93
CA THR A 1065 37.34 10.16 40.57
C THR A 1065 36.87 11.21 39.56
N SER A 1066 35.58 11.60 39.63
CA SER A 1066 35.03 12.64 38.75
C SER A 1066 35.71 13.99 38.97
N SER A 1067 36.06 14.36 40.20
CA SER A 1067 36.79 15.61 40.48
C SER A 1067 38.20 15.62 39.91
N ASN A 1068 38.93 14.50 39.99
CA ASN A 1068 40.31 14.41 39.54
C ASN A 1068 40.45 14.39 38.01
N PHE A 1069 39.50 13.75 37.31
CA PHE A 1069 39.65 13.45 35.88
C PHE A 1069 38.59 14.13 35.00
N GLY A 1070 37.43 14.45 35.55
CA GLY A 1070 36.30 15.01 34.81
C GLY A 1070 35.46 13.95 34.07
N LEU A 1071 34.15 14.20 34.01
CA LEU A 1071 33.20 13.36 33.27
C LEU A 1071 33.50 13.29 31.77
N GLU A 1072 34.06 14.34 31.16
CA GLU A 1072 34.45 14.35 29.75
C GLU A 1072 35.52 13.30 29.43
N ALA A 1073 36.62 13.30 30.17
CA ALA A 1073 37.70 12.33 29.97
C ALA A 1073 37.22 10.90 30.23
N LEU A 1074 36.37 10.70 31.24
CA LEU A 1074 35.74 9.41 31.53
C LEU A 1074 34.81 8.95 30.40
N ALA A 1075 34.08 9.85 29.76
CA ALA A 1075 33.24 9.51 28.62
C ALA A 1075 34.09 9.18 27.38
N VAL A 1076 35.03 10.04 27.02
CA VAL A 1076 35.80 9.96 25.78
C VAL A 1076 36.79 8.80 25.77
N TYR A 1077 37.49 8.54 26.87
CA TYR A 1077 38.56 7.53 26.92
C TYR A 1077 38.02 6.11 27.23
N PRO A 1078 37.59 5.79 28.46
CA PRO A 1078 37.25 4.41 28.81
C PRO A 1078 35.82 3.99 28.43
N THR A 1079 34.90 4.91 28.17
CA THR A 1079 33.46 4.60 28.14
C THR A 1079 32.84 4.56 26.75
N ASN A 1080 32.75 5.68 26.02
CA ASN A 1080 32.06 5.75 24.73
C ASN A 1080 32.60 4.73 23.70
N PRO A 1081 33.92 4.44 23.62
CA PRO A 1081 34.43 3.41 22.72
C PRO A 1081 33.88 2.00 23.00
N THR A 1082 33.49 1.69 24.24
CA THR A 1082 33.02 0.35 24.67
C THR A 1082 31.77 -0.10 23.93
N LEU A 1083 30.89 0.82 23.55
CA LEU A 1083 29.73 0.54 22.72
C LEU A 1083 30.14 -0.18 21.43
N TYR A 1084 31.24 0.23 20.82
CA TYR A 1084 31.65 -0.28 19.51
C TYR A 1084 32.40 -1.60 19.62
N TRP A 1085 33.34 -1.75 20.56
CA TRP A 1085 34.16 -2.97 20.66
C TRP A 1085 33.58 -4.04 21.58
N GLY A 1086 32.70 -3.67 22.51
CA GLY A 1086 32.04 -4.59 23.44
C GLY A 1086 30.53 -4.69 23.23
N GLY A 1087 29.86 -3.58 22.92
CA GLY A 1087 28.42 -3.54 22.72
C GLY A 1087 27.95 -4.15 21.41
N VAL A 1088 28.51 -3.73 20.28
CA VAL A 1088 28.14 -4.27 18.96
C VAL A 1088 28.30 -5.79 18.87
N PRO A 1089 29.41 -6.40 19.35
CA PRO A 1089 29.54 -7.87 19.33
C PRO A 1089 28.53 -8.60 20.22
N ALA A 1090 27.93 -7.91 21.21
CA ALA A 1090 26.87 -8.47 22.05
C ALA A 1090 25.46 -8.34 21.43
N MET A 1091 25.32 -7.65 20.29
CA MET A 1091 24.06 -7.50 19.57
C MET A 1091 23.88 -8.58 18.51
N SER A 1092 22.63 -8.85 18.14
CA SER A 1092 22.26 -9.74 17.04
C SER A 1092 21.02 -9.23 16.32
N SER A 1093 20.64 -9.84 15.20
CA SER A 1093 19.35 -9.55 14.53
C SER A 1093 18.13 -9.82 15.41
N ASP A 1094 18.29 -10.64 16.45
CA ASP A 1094 17.25 -10.98 17.42
C ASP A 1094 17.26 -10.05 18.65
N THR A 1095 18.40 -9.45 18.98
CA THR A 1095 18.59 -8.70 20.24
C THR A 1095 19.47 -7.47 20.05
N TYR A 1096 18.87 -6.32 20.29
CA TYR A 1096 19.54 -5.02 20.24
C TYR A 1096 18.71 -4.01 21.07
N PRO A 1097 19.34 -2.99 21.66
CA PRO A 1097 18.64 -2.00 22.48
C PRO A 1097 17.88 -0.98 21.61
N ASN A 1098 17.02 -0.17 22.23
CA ASN A 1098 16.34 0.93 21.55
C ASN A 1098 17.12 2.23 21.61
N VAL A 1099 17.75 2.52 22.74
CA VAL A 1099 18.53 3.74 22.95
C VAL A 1099 19.96 3.38 23.28
N LEU A 1100 20.89 4.01 22.56
CA LEU A 1100 22.33 3.97 22.85
C LEU A 1100 22.68 5.24 23.61
N MET A 1101 22.64 5.18 24.94
CA MET A 1101 22.79 6.36 25.81
C MET A 1101 24.28 6.67 26.07
N GLN A 1102 24.71 7.91 25.80
CA GLN A 1102 26.09 8.37 25.99
C GLN A 1102 26.19 9.74 26.69
N ASP A 1103 27.30 9.93 27.39
CA ASP A 1103 27.81 11.24 27.81
C ASP A 1103 28.73 11.81 26.73
N TYR A 1104 28.77 13.15 26.58
CA TYR A 1104 29.60 13.86 25.60
C TYR A 1104 29.45 13.32 24.17
N ILE A 1105 28.21 13.15 23.70
CA ILE A 1105 27.92 12.50 22.42
C ILE A 1105 28.71 13.12 21.26
N GLY A 1106 29.39 12.27 20.48
CA GLY A 1106 30.17 12.67 19.31
C GLY A 1106 31.54 13.32 19.61
N VAL A 1107 31.88 13.59 20.87
CA VAL A 1107 33.22 14.10 21.23
C VAL A 1107 34.25 12.97 21.14
N ARG A 1108 35.35 13.21 20.42
CA ARG A 1108 36.44 12.23 20.23
C ARG A 1108 37.71 12.57 21.02
N LEU A 1109 37.94 13.85 21.27
CA LEU A 1109 39.14 14.36 21.93
C LEU A 1109 38.70 15.32 23.04
N VAL A 1110 39.28 15.19 24.22
CA VAL A 1110 38.96 16.03 25.38
C VAL A 1110 39.31 17.48 25.09
N ASP A 1111 38.38 18.39 25.42
CA ASP A 1111 38.42 19.84 25.20
C ASP A 1111 38.38 20.29 23.71
N GLU A 1112 38.26 19.38 22.74
CA GLU A 1112 38.14 19.70 21.31
C GLU A 1112 36.68 19.64 20.84
N HIS A 1113 35.97 20.76 21.00
CA HIS A 1113 34.51 20.84 20.82
C HIS A 1113 34.06 21.43 19.47
N GLY A 1114 34.98 21.61 18.52
CA GLY A 1114 34.63 22.09 17.17
C GLY A 1114 33.82 21.07 16.39
N TRP A 1115 32.90 21.50 15.52
CA TRP A 1115 32.11 20.58 14.70
C TRP A 1115 32.98 19.60 13.88
N ASP A 1116 34.09 20.10 13.32
CA ASP A 1116 35.00 19.31 12.50
C ASP A 1116 35.85 18.31 13.32
N SER A 1117 36.00 18.53 14.63
CA SER A 1117 36.66 17.58 15.54
C SER A 1117 35.72 16.45 16.00
N LEU A 1118 34.40 16.60 15.83
CA LEU A 1118 33.44 15.58 16.23
C LEU A 1118 33.48 14.31 15.35
N GLY A 1119 32.94 13.24 15.92
CA GLY A 1119 32.83 11.92 15.33
C GLY A 1119 31.41 11.59 14.91
N ALA A 1120 31.25 11.04 13.69
CA ALA A 1120 29.96 10.66 13.12
C ALA A 1120 29.54 9.20 13.44
N GLU A 1121 30.33 8.49 14.25
CA GLU A 1121 30.23 7.04 14.46
C GLU A 1121 28.87 6.64 15.03
N ILE A 1122 28.35 7.36 16.01
CA ILE A 1122 27.10 7.00 16.70
C ILE A 1122 25.88 7.15 15.78
N ARG A 1123 25.87 8.16 14.92
CA ARG A 1123 24.82 8.38 13.92
C ARG A 1123 24.82 7.27 12.88
N VAL A 1124 25.99 6.97 12.33
CA VAL A 1124 26.16 5.94 11.31
C VAL A 1124 25.86 4.56 11.89
N LEU A 1125 26.21 4.32 13.16
CA LEU A 1125 25.83 3.09 13.87
C LEU A 1125 24.32 2.96 14.00
N ALA A 1126 23.59 4.01 14.39
CA ALA A 1126 22.13 3.95 14.47
C ALA A 1126 21.48 3.69 13.10
N VAL A 1127 21.99 4.33 12.04
CA VAL A 1127 21.55 4.05 10.65
C VAL A 1127 21.85 2.60 10.28
N GLY A 1128 23.05 2.10 10.58
CA GLY A 1128 23.46 0.72 10.29
C GLY A 1128 22.66 -0.32 11.06
N LEU A 1129 22.42 -0.14 12.35
CA LEU A 1129 21.59 -1.03 13.15
C LEU A 1129 20.15 -1.10 12.61
N ASN A 1130 19.61 0.01 12.10
CA ASN A 1130 18.29 0.00 11.49
C ASN A 1130 18.27 -0.58 10.07
N LEU A 1131 19.22 -0.21 9.20
CA LEU A 1131 19.23 -0.67 7.81
C LEU A 1131 19.67 -2.12 7.66
N TYR A 1132 20.59 -2.57 8.52
CA TYR A 1132 21.16 -3.90 8.50
C TYR A 1132 20.58 -4.78 9.63
N MET A 1133 21.04 -4.59 10.88
CA MET A 1133 20.78 -5.53 11.99
C MET A 1133 19.29 -5.83 12.21
N ALA A 1134 18.46 -4.78 12.32
CA ALA A 1134 17.02 -4.91 12.51
C ALA A 1134 16.27 -5.41 11.25
N SER A 1135 16.85 -5.19 10.07
CA SER A 1135 16.25 -5.63 8.79
C SER A 1135 16.42 -7.12 8.54
N GLU A 1136 17.42 -7.76 9.16
CA GLU A 1136 17.70 -9.20 9.07
C GLU A 1136 16.58 -10.05 9.70
N ASN A 1137 15.74 -9.44 10.55
CA ASN A 1137 14.69 -10.13 11.27
C ASN A 1137 13.30 -9.85 10.67
N CYS A 1138 12.68 -10.86 10.02
CA CYS A 1138 11.35 -10.74 9.42
C CYS A 1138 10.20 -10.53 10.44
N TRP A 1139 10.44 -10.72 11.74
CA TRP A 1139 9.49 -10.35 12.78
C TRP A 1139 9.44 -8.84 12.98
N VAL A 1140 10.59 -8.17 12.84
CA VAL A 1140 10.75 -6.72 12.94
C VAL A 1140 10.47 -6.04 11.60
N SER A 1141 11.18 -6.45 10.56
CA SER A 1141 11.11 -5.87 9.23
C SER A 1141 10.22 -6.71 8.33
N LYS A 1142 8.98 -6.28 8.11
CA LYS A 1142 8.06 -7.01 7.23
C LYS A 1142 8.41 -6.93 5.74
N ARG A 1143 9.32 -6.02 5.39
CA ARG A 1143 9.84 -5.80 4.02
C ARG A 1143 11.15 -6.55 3.82
N LYS A 1144 11.49 -6.86 2.56
CA LYS A 1144 12.79 -7.43 2.19
C LYS A 1144 13.94 -6.61 2.73
N HIS A 1145 15.03 -7.30 3.08
CA HIS A 1145 16.25 -6.68 3.57
C HIS A 1145 16.72 -5.61 2.58
N PRO A 1146 16.83 -4.34 2.99
CA PRO A 1146 16.99 -3.24 2.04
C PRO A 1146 18.34 -3.25 1.33
N LEU A 1147 19.38 -3.76 2.00
CA LEU A 1147 20.71 -3.88 1.41
C LEU A 1147 20.84 -5.09 0.45
N TRP A 1148 19.77 -5.88 0.29
CA TRP A 1148 19.69 -7.04 -0.62
C TRP A 1148 18.78 -6.80 -1.83
N LYS A 1149 17.99 -5.70 -1.85
CA LYS A 1149 17.09 -5.40 -2.96
C LYS A 1149 17.89 -5.13 -4.24
N LYS A 1150 17.56 -5.82 -5.33
CA LYS A 1150 18.09 -5.50 -6.67
C LYS A 1150 17.43 -4.22 -7.17
N ASN A 1151 18.04 -3.07 -6.91
CA ASN A 1151 17.62 -1.81 -7.52
C ASN A 1151 18.41 -1.55 -8.81
N SER A 1152 17.73 -1.09 -9.86
CA SER A 1152 18.33 -0.79 -11.17
C SER A 1152 19.05 0.56 -11.22
N ARG A 1153 19.06 1.33 -10.13
CA ARG A 1153 19.73 2.63 -10.03
C ARG A 1153 20.87 2.57 -9.02
N ARG A 1154 22.09 2.51 -9.54
CA ARG A 1154 23.33 2.71 -8.77
C ARG A 1154 23.33 4.15 -8.25
N GLN A 1155 23.33 4.36 -6.94
CA GLN A 1155 23.53 5.69 -6.36
C GLN A 1155 25.00 6.09 -6.61
N PRO A 1156 25.26 7.28 -7.17
CA PRO A 1156 26.64 7.73 -7.42
C PRO A 1156 27.38 7.92 -6.09
N SER A 1157 28.66 7.51 -6.02
CA SER A 1157 29.52 7.86 -4.87
C SER A 1157 29.80 9.36 -4.92
N PRO A 1158 29.41 10.16 -3.90
CA PRO A 1158 29.44 11.61 -4.03
C PRO A 1158 30.82 12.23 -3.73
N TRP A 1159 31.69 11.56 -2.97
CA TRP A 1159 32.94 12.14 -2.48
C TRP A 1159 34.04 11.09 -2.29
N ASN A 1160 35.21 11.34 -2.89
CA ASN A 1160 36.41 10.49 -2.76
C ASN A 1160 37.65 11.34 -2.44
N GLY A 1161 37.48 12.24 -1.46
CA GLY A 1161 38.50 13.18 -1.01
C GLY A 1161 39.33 12.70 0.17
N ILE A 1162 40.04 13.63 0.79
CA ILE A 1162 40.86 13.41 2.00
C ILE A 1162 40.43 14.42 3.07
N ILE A 1163 40.16 13.95 4.28
CA ILE A 1163 40.03 14.78 5.48
C ILE A 1163 41.32 14.60 6.29
N PHE A 1164 42.07 15.67 6.50
CA PHE A 1164 43.31 15.68 7.29
C PHE A 1164 43.00 15.80 8.79
N ALA A 1165 43.93 15.40 9.64
CA ALA A 1165 43.79 15.45 11.11
C ALA A 1165 43.35 16.82 11.63
N ASN A 1166 43.86 17.90 11.03
CA ASN A 1166 43.56 19.29 11.41
C ASN A 1166 42.21 19.82 10.88
N GLY A 1167 41.37 18.96 10.29
CA GLY A 1167 40.06 19.31 9.73
C GLY A 1167 40.07 19.84 8.29
N THR A 1168 41.25 20.03 7.68
CA THR A 1168 41.32 20.49 6.28
C THR A 1168 40.79 19.42 5.33
N VAL A 1169 40.04 19.82 4.30
CA VAL A 1169 39.43 18.90 3.32
C VAL A 1169 40.02 19.10 1.93
N MET A 1170 40.40 18.01 1.29
CA MET A 1170 40.75 17.94 -0.13
C MET A 1170 39.65 17.17 -0.88
N ASP A 1171 38.70 17.89 -1.48
CA ASP A 1171 37.51 17.28 -2.10
C ASP A 1171 37.80 16.42 -3.33
N LYS A 1172 38.85 16.76 -4.07
CA LYS A 1172 39.26 16.02 -5.28
C LYS A 1172 40.68 15.53 -5.13
N ARG A 1173 40.81 14.23 -4.93
CA ARG A 1173 42.08 13.52 -4.90
C ARG A 1173 42.44 13.03 -6.31
N PRO A 1174 43.65 13.32 -6.83
CA PRO A 1174 44.16 12.67 -8.05
C PRO A 1174 44.27 11.15 -7.85
N GLU A 1175 43.95 10.34 -8.87
CA GLU A 1175 43.89 8.87 -8.76
C GLU A 1175 45.17 8.23 -8.18
N THR A 1176 46.34 8.81 -8.45
CA THR A 1176 47.64 8.29 -8.01
C THR A 1176 48.19 8.95 -6.75
N TYR A 1177 47.51 9.95 -6.19
CA TYR A 1177 48.04 10.74 -5.08
C TYR A 1177 47.60 10.14 -3.75
N ASP A 1178 48.44 9.39 -3.06
CA ASP A 1178 48.19 8.94 -1.69
C ASP A 1178 49.24 9.56 -0.75
N PRO A 1179 48.92 10.62 0.01
CA PRO A 1179 49.91 11.29 0.84
C PRO A 1179 50.39 10.43 2.00
N TYR A 1180 49.68 9.33 2.30
CA TYR A 1180 50.00 8.45 3.41
C TYR A 1180 50.61 7.13 2.94
N ARG A 1181 50.64 6.82 1.63
CA ARG A 1181 51.19 5.55 1.14
C ARG A 1181 52.70 5.57 1.15
N GLU A 1182 53.30 4.50 1.66
CA GLU A 1182 54.75 4.39 1.69
C GLU A 1182 55.32 3.96 0.34
N PRO A 1183 56.22 4.73 -0.30
CA PRO A 1183 56.83 4.33 -1.58
C PRO A 1183 57.89 3.24 -1.45
N VAL A 1184 58.56 3.13 -0.30
CA VAL A 1184 59.65 2.19 -0.06
C VAL A 1184 59.44 1.46 1.26
N LEU A 1185 59.25 0.15 1.20
CA LEU A 1185 59.29 -0.71 2.39
C LEU A 1185 60.74 -0.92 2.81
N ARG A 1186 61.05 -0.63 4.08
CA ARG A 1186 62.43 -0.65 4.59
C ARG A 1186 62.80 -2.03 5.12
N ALA A 1187 64.09 -2.36 5.10
CA ALA A 1187 64.62 -3.52 5.82
C ALA A 1187 64.18 -3.45 7.30
N GLY A 1188 63.63 -4.54 7.82
CA GLY A 1188 62.99 -4.60 9.14
C GLY A 1188 61.46 -4.51 9.11
N THR A 1189 60.82 -4.20 7.97
CA THR A 1189 59.36 -4.27 7.84
C THR A 1189 58.87 -5.70 8.02
N VAL A 1190 57.87 -5.89 8.88
CA VAL A 1190 57.21 -7.18 9.15
C VAL A 1190 55.89 -7.22 8.40
N PHE A 1191 55.69 -8.23 7.56
CA PHE A 1191 54.42 -8.49 6.91
C PHE A 1191 53.44 -9.16 7.89
N GLY A 1192 52.14 -8.99 7.68
CA GLY A 1192 51.11 -9.54 8.55
C GLY A 1192 51.19 -11.06 8.72
N ASN A 1193 51.83 -11.78 7.78
CA ASN A 1193 52.11 -13.21 7.87
C ASN A 1193 53.32 -13.60 8.75
N GLY A 1194 54.03 -12.61 9.29
CA GLY A 1194 55.22 -12.80 10.13
C GLY A 1194 56.55 -12.76 9.36
N THR A 1195 56.53 -12.62 8.04
CA THR A 1195 57.76 -12.49 7.23
C THR A 1195 58.43 -11.16 7.48
N VAL A 1196 59.76 -11.16 7.64
CA VAL A 1196 60.56 -9.93 7.86
C VAL A 1196 61.37 -9.60 6.62
N LEU A 1197 61.24 -8.37 6.14
CA LEU A 1197 61.98 -7.85 5.01
C LEU A 1197 63.45 -7.59 5.38
N THR A 1198 64.40 -8.12 4.61
CA THR A 1198 65.84 -7.99 4.91
C THR A 1198 66.54 -6.86 4.14
N THR A 1199 65.92 -6.33 3.08
CA THR A 1199 66.45 -5.24 2.24
C THR A 1199 65.34 -4.28 1.86
N ASN A 1200 65.66 -2.99 1.64
CA ASN A 1200 64.66 -2.04 1.16
C ASN A 1200 64.11 -2.47 -0.21
N ILE A 1201 62.80 -2.37 -0.42
CA ILE A 1201 62.14 -2.61 -1.71
C ILE A 1201 61.12 -1.50 -2.00
N THR A 1202 60.86 -1.24 -3.28
CA THR A 1202 59.68 -0.44 -3.66
C THR A 1202 58.43 -1.13 -3.14
N ASN A 1203 57.53 -0.39 -2.48
CA ASN A 1203 56.29 -0.96 -2.01
C ASN A 1203 55.50 -1.47 -3.23
N PRO A 1204 55.24 -2.78 -3.36
CA PRO A 1204 54.56 -3.34 -4.54
C PRO A 1204 53.09 -2.90 -4.63
N PHE A 1205 52.58 -2.30 -3.56
CA PHE A 1205 51.25 -1.70 -3.49
C PHE A 1205 51.30 -0.17 -3.61
N HIS A 1206 52.46 0.44 -3.93
CA HIS A 1206 52.63 1.87 -4.21
C HIS A 1206 51.85 2.32 -5.43
#